data_AF-A0A9Q0DM41-F1
#
_entry.id   AF-A0A9Q0DM41-F1
#
_cell.length_a   1.000
_cell.length_b   1.000
_cell.length_c   1.000
_cell.angle_alpha   90.00
_cell.angle_beta   90.00
_cell.angle_gamma   90.00
#
_symmetry.space_group_name_H-M   'P 1'
#
loop_
_entity.id
_entity.type
_entity.pdbx_description
1 polymer ?
#
loop_
_entity_poly.entity_id
_entity_poly.type
_entity_poly.pdbx_seq_one_letter_code
_entity_poly.pdbx_strand_id
1 'polypeptide(L)'
;MEEKTDRPPDMEALCGDPRLPRVTVRHEYMGCRSYPISPTTSVGDVKRRLYEETDLPVTQQRLVHNGRELEDGIQIETLLLPVSPEVFITLEGMGLKGGGRFGQTTPPLVEFLKDILRRYPEGGQILKELIQNAEDAGATEVKFMFDETEYGVESLWSQDMAQYQGPALYVYNDAVFTDEDWNGIQEIARSRKREDPLKVGRFGIGFNSVYHITDVPSIFSSEQIGMLDPHQTLFGVHESGQCWNLKKDIKEVTELADQFAPYFGIFGSTEKTMKDGSFPGTLFRFPLRMKPSQLSGNIYNKEKILELFESFKADADTVLLFLQSVQKVSLHIREPDGTQRMLFQVTAVENSDDKLERPNSLETLRQAIDCYSNGMPSSTIMCATYQVNIVTQDETVKETQRTTWLVCNGVGGRGMCTEMDSLADDLKFIPAVGIALPLTVDKEENKGASSGFSGRAFCFLPLPPGEESVTGLPVHVSGFFGLTDNRRSIKWREVDQWRDPAALWNELLIVNIIPRAYFTLIMEVIRRVQTKKDQDFPLSPKGTYQAWPDLHRVKSRWKPVLQPLLQDLLQQQVIYSLSQNWIRADEAVFSELDIEEQREDISAVVISYLQSTGMQVAAVPAAIEAVLATHTSGPNEVKKVSPHLVRQVIRKCRHKGPSQEKLLLLEFVLSDSCYSDLMGLELLPLQDETFDPSKLAMKPIHECTYCDIKENQRPTAQKHSPKKIKIHTLPEILKEVTLVVEQAWKLPETERKKMIRRLYLKWHPDKNAENLDIATEVFKHLQNEINRMEKQSLSDQQNTDRASRRPFSTSSARF
;
A
#
# COMPACT_ATOMS: atom_id res chain seq x y z
N MET A 1 58.48 16.57 -60.98
CA MET A 1 57.11 16.50 -61.52
C MET A 1 56.24 16.14 -60.33
N GLU A 2 55.99 17.07 -59.41
CA GLU A 2 55.02 18.19 -59.50
C GLU A 2 53.58 17.71 -59.71
N GLU A 3 52.78 17.79 -58.64
CA GLU A 3 51.59 18.67 -58.50
C GLU A 3 51.11 18.55 -57.04
N LYS A 4 51.42 19.52 -56.17
CA LYS A 4 50.69 20.77 -55.88
C LYS A 4 49.32 20.57 -55.20
N THR A 5 49.38 20.78 -53.89
CA THR A 5 48.41 21.42 -52.98
C THR A 5 47.33 22.27 -53.64
N ASP A 6 46.08 22.13 -53.15
CA ASP A 6 45.36 23.30 -52.63
C ASP A 6 44.32 22.92 -51.56
N ARG A 7 44.39 23.65 -50.44
CA ARG A 7 43.39 23.71 -49.36
C ARG A 7 42.33 24.75 -49.76
N PRO A 8 41.04 24.53 -49.49
CA PRO A 8 40.12 25.66 -49.37
C PRO A 8 40.31 26.32 -47.99
N PRO A 9 40.16 27.66 -47.89
CA PRO A 9 40.54 28.44 -46.72
C PRO A 9 39.46 28.42 -45.63
N ASP A 10 39.93 28.63 -44.40
CA ASP A 10 39.29 29.15 -43.19
C ASP A 10 37.80 29.56 -43.29
N MET A 11 36.93 28.87 -42.54
CA MET A 11 35.67 29.41 -42.03
C MET A 11 35.85 29.82 -40.57
N GLU A 12 36.66 30.84 -40.33
CA GLU A 12 36.51 31.70 -39.16
C GLU A 12 35.81 32.99 -39.59
N ALA A 13 34.84 33.42 -38.78
CA ALA A 13 34.13 34.70 -38.80
C ALA A 13 33.15 34.98 -39.96
N LEU A 14 31.88 34.59 -39.75
CA LEU A 14 30.73 35.41 -40.16
C LEU A 14 30.02 35.97 -38.92
N CYS A 15 30.78 36.64 -38.05
CA CYS A 15 30.22 37.74 -37.28
C CYS A 15 30.18 38.93 -38.25
N GLY A 16 29.02 39.17 -38.86
CA GLY A 16 28.83 40.19 -39.89
C GLY A 16 29.12 41.59 -39.36
N ASP A 17 29.63 42.45 -40.24
CA ASP A 17 29.88 43.86 -39.99
C ASP A 17 28.64 44.55 -39.36
N PRO A 18 28.74 45.13 -38.14
CA PRO A 18 27.62 45.78 -37.45
C PRO A 18 27.15 47.08 -38.12
N ARG A 19 27.72 47.48 -39.27
CA ARG A 19 27.36 48.70 -40.00
C ARG A 19 26.44 48.48 -41.20
N LEU A 20 26.16 47.23 -41.58
CA LEU A 20 25.25 46.94 -42.70
C LEU A 20 23.81 46.86 -42.20
N PRO A 21 22.85 47.54 -42.85
CA PRO A 21 21.47 47.46 -42.42
C PRO A 21 20.91 46.04 -42.56
N ARG A 22 19.95 45.68 -41.70
CA ARG A 22 19.39 44.32 -41.64
C ARG A 22 17.87 44.34 -41.54
N VAL A 23 17.25 43.27 -42.01
CA VAL A 23 15.84 42.99 -41.79
C VAL A 23 15.68 41.71 -41.01
N THR A 24 14.98 41.79 -39.89
CA THR A 24 14.69 40.63 -39.05
C THR A 24 13.21 40.28 -39.16
N VAL A 25 12.94 39.13 -39.78
CA VAL A 25 11.60 38.57 -39.92
C VAL A 25 11.31 37.69 -38.71
N ARG A 26 10.24 38.03 -37.98
CA ARG A 26 9.73 37.24 -36.86
C ARG A 26 8.66 36.28 -37.35
N HIS A 27 8.79 35.00 -37.03
CA HIS A 27 7.82 33.97 -37.38
C HIS A 27 7.58 33.00 -36.20
N GLU A 28 6.32 32.71 -35.91
CA GLU A 28 5.88 31.95 -34.72
C GLU A 28 6.46 30.53 -34.64
N TYR A 29 6.79 29.91 -35.78
CA TYR A 29 7.31 28.53 -35.83
C TYR A 29 8.80 28.44 -36.15
N MET A 30 9.42 29.54 -36.57
CA MET A 30 10.81 29.54 -37.04
C MET A 30 11.73 30.44 -36.22
N GLY A 31 11.18 31.15 -35.23
CA GLY A 31 11.89 32.18 -34.51
C GLY A 31 12.18 33.39 -35.39
N CYS A 32 13.28 34.08 -35.10
CA CYS A 32 13.73 35.25 -35.86
C CYS A 32 14.70 34.82 -36.98
N ARG A 33 14.57 35.42 -38.17
CA ARG A 33 15.50 35.28 -39.28
C ARG A 33 15.98 36.65 -39.74
N SER A 34 17.29 36.87 -39.71
CA SER A 34 17.89 38.18 -39.98
C SER A 34 18.68 38.14 -41.29
N TYR A 35 18.26 38.93 -42.27
CA TYR A 35 18.89 39.02 -43.57
C TYR A 35 19.64 40.36 -43.72
N PRO A 36 20.86 40.37 -44.30
CA PRO A 36 21.50 41.62 -44.70
C PRO A 36 20.71 42.25 -45.85
N ILE A 37 20.55 43.58 -45.83
CA ILE A 37 19.84 44.32 -46.88
C ILE A 37 20.81 45.20 -47.68
N SER A 38 20.57 45.28 -48.98
CA SER A 38 21.14 46.28 -49.89
C SER A 38 20.14 47.43 -50.12
N PRO A 39 20.57 48.60 -50.65
CA PRO A 39 19.68 49.71 -51.00
C PRO A 39 18.57 49.39 -52.01
N THR A 40 18.66 48.22 -52.67
CA THR A 40 17.69 47.74 -53.65
C THR A 40 16.89 46.53 -53.17
N THR A 41 17.07 46.10 -51.90
CA THR A 41 16.38 44.93 -51.35
C THR A 41 14.92 45.28 -51.10
N SER A 42 14.04 44.64 -51.87
CA SER A 42 12.60 44.79 -51.75
C SER A 42 11.98 43.77 -50.79
N VAL A 43 10.75 44.02 -50.39
CA VAL A 43 9.92 43.06 -49.64
C VAL A 43 9.76 41.74 -50.42
N GLY A 44 9.64 41.80 -51.74
CA GLY A 44 9.60 40.61 -52.60
C GLY A 44 10.88 39.77 -52.55
N ASP A 45 12.04 40.41 -52.41
CA ASP A 45 13.33 39.71 -52.25
C ASP A 45 13.43 39.00 -50.90
N VAL A 46 12.95 39.64 -49.83
CA VAL A 46 12.85 39.02 -48.50
C VAL A 46 11.90 37.82 -48.54
N LYS A 47 10.74 37.94 -49.22
CA LYS A 47 9.81 36.82 -49.38
C LYS A 47 10.42 35.65 -50.15
N ARG A 48 11.21 35.93 -51.18
CA ARG A 48 11.90 34.88 -51.96
C ARG A 48 12.94 34.15 -51.13
N ARG A 49 13.74 34.86 -50.33
CA ARG A 49 14.70 34.25 -49.39
C ARG A 49 14.00 33.38 -48.36
N LEU A 50 12.88 33.85 -47.83
CA LEU A 50 12.03 33.03 -46.95
C LEU A 50 11.51 31.78 -47.68
N TYR A 51 11.09 31.87 -48.95
CA TYR A 51 10.68 30.69 -49.70
C TYR A 51 11.83 29.68 -49.87
N GLU A 52 13.03 30.15 -50.24
CA GLU A 52 14.22 29.31 -50.41
C GLU A 52 14.63 28.57 -49.12
N GLU A 53 14.38 29.16 -47.95
CA GLU A 53 14.71 28.56 -46.66
C GLU A 53 13.60 27.67 -46.07
N THR A 54 12.35 27.84 -46.51
CA THR A 54 11.17 27.32 -45.78
C THR A 54 10.18 26.56 -46.63
N ASP A 55 10.35 26.59 -47.96
CA ASP A 55 9.37 26.15 -48.95
C ASP A 55 7.98 26.83 -48.81
N LEU A 56 7.85 27.91 -48.03
CA LEU A 56 6.58 28.65 -47.89
C LEU A 56 6.33 29.53 -49.13
N PRO A 57 5.33 29.24 -49.97
CA PRO A 57 5.16 29.96 -51.24
C PRO A 57 5.03 31.47 -51.04
N VAL A 58 5.73 32.27 -51.86
CA VAL A 58 5.75 33.75 -51.78
C VAL A 58 4.33 34.35 -51.75
N THR A 59 3.38 33.74 -52.48
CA THR A 59 1.97 34.16 -52.52
C THR A 59 1.21 33.96 -51.22
N GLN A 60 1.75 33.18 -50.28
CA GLN A 60 1.19 32.90 -48.96
C GLN A 60 1.90 33.69 -47.85
N GLN A 61 2.94 34.47 -48.19
CA GLN A 61 3.71 35.24 -47.24
C GLN A 61 3.15 36.66 -47.10
N ARG A 62 2.64 36.98 -45.91
CA ARG A 62 2.16 38.31 -45.54
C ARG A 62 3.12 38.95 -44.55
N LEU A 63 3.97 39.83 -45.06
CA LEU A 63 4.96 40.57 -44.27
C LEU A 63 4.34 41.87 -43.76
N VAL A 64 4.37 42.08 -42.44
CA VAL A 64 3.72 43.20 -41.76
C VAL A 64 4.74 44.00 -40.95
N HIS A 65 4.71 45.32 -41.10
CA HIS A 65 5.50 46.26 -40.30
C HIS A 65 4.57 47.32 -39.69
N ASN A 66 4.64 47.52 -38.38
CA ASN A 66 3.76 48.44 -37.61
C ASN A 66 2.25 48.23 -37.90
N GLY A 67 1.82 46.98 -38.03
CA GLY A 67 0.42 46.62 -38.27
C GLY A 67 -0.08 46.85 -39.70
N ARG A 68 0.80 47.22 -40.65
CA ARG A 68 0.46 47.35 -42.07
C ARG A 68 1.20 46.31 -42.90
N GLU A 69 0.46 45.67 -43.80
CA GLU A 69 1.03 44.76 -44.78
C GLU A 69 1.90 45.52 -45.78
N LEU A 70 3.06 44.93 -46.07
CA LEU A 70 4.03 45.49 -46.98
C LEU A 70 3.83 44.90 -48.39
N GLU A 71 3.71 45.78 -49.38
CA GLU A 71 3.69 45.39 -50.79
C GLU A 71 5.08 44.99 -51.26
N ASP A 72 5.15 44.04 -52.19
CA ASP A 72 6.41 43.44 -52.65
C ASP A 72 7.42 44.46 -53.21
N GLY A 73 6.94 45.58 -53.77
CA GLY A 73 7.78 46.63 -54.36
C GLY A 73 8.39 47.61 -53.36
N ILE A 74 8.03 47.54 -52.07
CA ILE A 74 8.59 48.43 -51.05
C ILE A 74 10.05 48.06 -50.80
N GLN A 75 10.92 49.07 -50.82
CA GLN A 75 12.34 48.93 -50.48
C GLN A 75 12.51 48.89 -48.96
N ILE A 76 13.16 47.87 -48.43
CA ILE A 76 13.30 47.65 -46.98
C ILE A 76 14.05 48.81 -46.30
N GLU A 77 14.98 49.46 -47.02
CA GLU A 77 15.70 50.64 -46.55
C GLU A 77 14.77 51.80 -46.15
N THR A 78 13.61 51.93 -46.82
CA THR A 78 12.62 52.98 -46.51
C THR A 78 11.90 52.77 -45.18
N LEU A 79 12.03 51.57 -44.60
CA LEU A 79 11.43 51.19 -43.32
C LEU A 79 12.40 51.35 -42.15
N LEU A 80 13.66 51.68 -42.41
CA LEU A 80 14.67 51.91 -41.38
C LEU A 80 14.41 53.21 -40.62
N LEU A 81 14.58 53.16 -39.30
CA LEU A 81 14.60 54.37 -38.47
C LEU A 81 16.00 54.99 -38.52
N PRO A 82 16.15 56.33 -38.50
CA PRO A 82 17.46 57.00 -38.53
C PRO A 82 18.43 56.59 -37.40
N VAL A 83 17.92 55.94 -36.35
CA VAL A 83 18.62 55.57 -35.12
C VAL A 83 18.87 54.06 -35.00
N SER A 84 18.37 53.24 -35.92
CA SER A 84 18.50 51.77 -35.90
C SER A 84 18.86 51.24 -37.29
N PRO A 85 20.00 50.52 -37.46
CA PRO A 85 20.32 49.84 -38.71
C PRO A 85 19.48 48.58 -38.93
N GLU A 86 18.51 48.28 -38.07
CA GLU A 86 17.68 47.08 -38.15
C GLU A 86 16.19 47.41 -38.17
N VAL A 87 15.46 46.73 -39.05
CA VAL A 87 13.99 46.77 -39.12
C VAL A 87 13.40 45.39 -38.81
N PHE A 88 12.38 45.37 -37.95
CA PHE A 88 11.67 44.15 -37.57
C PHE A 88 10.36 44.02 -38.34
N ILE A 89 10.18 42.91 -39.04
CA ILE A 89 8.98 42.62 -39.82
C ILE A 89 8.39 41.31 -39.30
N THR A 90 7.07 41.21 -39.26
CA THR A 90 6.38 39.99 -38.82
C THR A 90 5.82 39.25 -40.03
N LEU A 91 6.10 37.95 -40.14
CA LEU A 91 5.44 37.08 -41.11
C LEU A 91 4.14 36.56 -40.50
N GLU A 92 3.00 37.11 -40.92
CA GLU A 92 1.68 36.63 -40.53
C GLU A 92 1.29 35.44 -41.42
N GLY A 93 1.23 34.24 -40.84
CA GLY A 93 0.84 33.04 -41.58
C GLY A 93 -0.64 33.06 -41.95
N MET A 94 -0.96 32.97 -43.24
CA MET A 94 -2.28 32.51 -43.68
C MET A 94 -2.45 31.08 -43.18
N GLY A 95 -3.50 30.80 -42.40
CA GLY A 95 -3.82 29.43 -41.97
C GLY A 95 -3.99 28.47 -43.15
N LEU A 96 -4.00 27.17 -42.86
CA LEU A 96 -4.38 26.11 -43.81
C LEU A 96 -5.63 26.56 -44.60
N LYS A 97 -5.62 26.43 -45.93
CA LYS A 97 -6.63 26.99 -46.86
C LYS A 97 -8.04 27.09 -46.27
N GLY A 98 -8.56 28.32 -46.19
CA GLY A 98 -9.94 28.62 -45.79
C GLY A 98 -10.04 29.23 -44.39
N GLY A 99 -10.10 30.56 -44.33
CA GLY A 99 -10.74 31.32 -43.23
C GLY A 99 -10.40 30.93 -41.79
N GLY A 100 -9.23 31.37 -41.31
CA GLY A 100 -8.91 31.43 -39.88
C GLY A 100 -8.32 30.15 -39.28
N ARG A 101 -7.44 30.32 -38.29
CA ARG A 101 -6.95 29.20 -37.48
C ARG A 101 -8.06 28.76 -36.53
N PHE A 102 -8.48 27.50 -36.62
CA PHE A 102 -9.46 26.87 -35.72
C PHE A 102 -8.80 25.63 -35.11
N GLY A 103 -8.54 25.67 -33.80
CA GLY A 103 -7.88 24.61 -33.05
C GLY A 103 -7.79 24.97 -31.57
N GLN A 104 -7.64 23.98 -30.70
CA GLN A 104 -7.44 24.22 -29.27
C GLN A 104 -6.02 24.73 -29.03
N THR A 105 -5.86 25.81 -28.28
CA THR A 105 -4.55 26.28 -27.83
C THR A 105 -3.97 25.31 -26.81
N THR A 106 -2.71 24.90 -26.98
CA THR A 106 -2.00 24.10 -25.98
C THR A 106 -1.95 24.88 -24.66
N PRO A 107 -2.43 24.31 -23.53
CA PRO A 107 -2.35 25.00 -22.26
C PRO A 107 -0.89 25.27 -21.88
N PRO A 108 -0.58 26.38 -21.20
CA PRO A 108 0.76 26.66 -20.68
C PRO A 108 1.24 25.52 -19.78
N LEU A 109 2.56 25.30 -19.75
CA LEU A 109 3.17 24.24 -18.96
C LEU A 109 2.78 24.31 -17.47
N VAL A 110 2.70 25.52 -16.94
CA VAL A 110 2.28 25.81 -15.57
C VAL A 110 0.88 25.25 -15.26
N GLU A 111 -0.09 25.40 -16.17
CA GLU A 111 -1.46 24.90 -15.94
C GLU A 111 -1.49 23.36 -15.95
N PHE A 112 -0.70 22.72 -16.80
CA PHE A 112 -0.55 21.27 -16.81
C PHE A 112 0.02 20.74 -15.49
N LEU A 113 1.10 21.35 -14.99
CA LEU A 113 1.71 20.98 -13.70
C LEU A 113 0.75 21.25 -12.53
N LYS A 114 0.02 22.36 -12.57
CA LYS A 114 -0.99 22.69 -11.56
C LYS A 114 -2.10 21.64 -11.46
N ASP A 115 -2.54 21.10 -12.59
CA ASP A 115 -3.50 19.99 -12.62
C ASP A 115 -2.91 18.66 -12.12
N ILE A 116 -1.60 18.45 -12.23
CA ILE A 116 -0.92 17.34 -11.54
C ILE A 116 -0.95 17.59 -10.03
N LEU A 117 -0.54 18.77 -9.56
CA LEU A 117 -0.52 19.10 -8.13
C LEU A 117 -1.91 19.01 -7.46
N ARG A 118 -2.98 19.32 -8.20
CA ARG A 118 -4.37 19.13 -7.73
C ARG A 118 -4.75 17.66 -7.55
N ARG A 119 -4.26 16.76 -8.40
CA ARG A 119 -4.52 15.31 -8.34
C ARG A 119 -3.62 14.60 -7.33
N TYR A 120 -2.44 15.16 -7.08
CA TYR A 120 -1.44 14.67 -6.13
C TYR A 120 -1.35 15.61 -4.94
N PRO A 121 -2.25 15.53 -3.93
CA PRO A 121 -2.22 16.45 -2.80
C PRO A 121 -0.90 16.32 -2.00
N GLU A 122 -0.52 17.41 -1.33
CA GLU A 122 0.69 17.51 -0.51
C GLU A 122 0.76 16.45 0.60
N GLY A 123 1.99 16.09 1.02
CA GLY A 123 2.25 15.22 2.17
C GLY A 123 3.40 14.24 1.94
N GLY A 124 3.50 13.21 2.81
CA GLY A 124 4.57 12.20 2.80
C GLY A 124 4.74 11.43 1.48
N GLN A 125 3.78 11.51 0.56
CA GLN A 125 3.91 10.93 -0.79
C GLN A 125 5.09 11.53 -1.56
N ILE A 126 5.42 12.81 -1.37
CA ILE A 126 6.55 13.47 -2.08
C ILE A 126 7.86 12.73 -1.78
N LEU A 127 8.12 12.40 -0.50
CA LEU A 127 9.32 11.67 -0.09
C LEU A 127 9.31 10.24 -0.65
N LYS A 128 8.15 9.57 -0.66
CA LYS A 128 7.98 8.23 -1.23
C LYS A 128 8.28 8.20 -2.73
N GLU A 129 7.85 9.20 -3.51
CA GLU A 129 8.17 9.29 -4.95
C GLU A 129 9.69 9.48 -5.18
N LEU A 130 10.36 10.26 -4.34
CA LEU A 130 11.82 10.43 -4.44
C LEU A 130 12.60 9.17 -4.03
N ILE A 131 12.11 8.40 -3.06
CA ILE A 131 12.65 7.08 -2.73
C ILE A 131 12.44 6.10 -3.89
N GLN A 132 11.28 6.11 -4.55
CA GLN A 132 11.04 5.29 -5.75
C GLN A 132 11.98 5.65 -6.90
N ASN A 133 12.25 6.95 -7.11
CA ASN A 133 13.23 7.38 -8.11
C ASN A 133 14.65 6.87 -7.80
N ALA A 134 15.03 6.84 -6.52
CA ALA A 134 16.32 6.30 -6.08
C ALA A 134 16.37 4.76 -6.24
N GLU A 135 15.29 4.06 -5.89
CA GLU A 135 15.13 2.61 -6.11
C GLU A 135 15.27 2.25 -7.59
N ASP A 136 14.59 2.99 -8.48
CA ASP A 136 14.69 2.82 -9.93
C ASP A 136 16.12 3.01 -10.45
N ALA A 137 16.89 3.91 -9.83
CA ALA A 137 18.28 4.18 -10.19
C ALA A 137 19.26 3.14 -9.60
N GLY A 138 18.79 2.20 -8.78
CA GLY A 138 19.64 1.22 -8.11
C GLY A 138 20.43 1.81 -6.93
N ALA A 139 19.95 2.89 -6.32
CA ALA A 139 20.54 3.46 -5.12
C ALA A 139 20.42 2.50 -3.92
N THR A 140 21.35 2.57 -2.98
CA THR A 140 21.30 1.83 -1.71
C THR A 140 20.95 2.72 -0.52
N GLU A 141 21.21 4.02 -0.63
CA GLU A 141 20.98 5.00 0.43
C GLU A 141 20.26 6.24 -0.09
N VAL A 142 19.29 6.75 0.68
CA VAL A 142 18.63 8.05 0.45
C VAL A 142 18.77 8.93 1.69
N LYS A 143 19.12 10.20 1.50
CA LYS A 143 19.19 11.19 2.58
C LYS A 143 18.31 12.39 2.24
N PHE A 144 17.42 12.74 3.15
CA PHE A 144 16.70 14.00 3.11
C PHE A 144 17.34 14.96 4.11
N MET A 145 17.54 16.21 3.72
CA MET A 145 18.07 17.25 4.60
C MET A 145 17.31 18.54 4.41
N PHE A 146 16.74 19.07 5.49
CA PHE A 146 16.30 20.45 5.50
C PHE A 146 17.49 21.35 5.84
N ASP A 147 17.86 22.25 4.94
CA ASP A 147 18.97 23.17 5.11
C ASP A 147 18.45 24.59 5.24
N GLU A 148 18.76 25.23 6.37
CA GLU A 148 18.38 26.61 6.68
C GLU A 148 19.41 27.65 6.20
N THR A 149 20.47 27.23 5.51
CA THR A 149 21.52 28.12 5.00
C THR A 149 20.95 29.11 3.98
N GLU A 150 21.27 30.40 4.17
CA GLU A 150 21.08 31.45 3.18
C GLU A 150 22.40 31.69 2.44
N TYR A 151 22.37 31.59 1.11
CA TYR A 151 23.54 31.76 0.26
C TYR A 151 23.62 33.20 -0.29
N GLY A 152 24.80 33.57 -0.81
CA GLY A 152 25.01 34.87 -1.43
C GLY A 152 24.12 35.10 -2.67
N VAL A 153 23.99 36.36 -3.07
CA VAL A 153 23.13 36.81 -4.17
C VAL A 153 23.82 37.80 -5.11
N GLU A 154 25.14 37.93 -5.03
CA GLU A 154 25.92 38.91 -5.80
C GLU A 154 26.31 38.35 -7.18
N SER A 155 26.63 37.06 -7.24
CA SER A 155 27.13 36.36 -8.45
C SER A 155 26.16 35.27 -8.91
N LEU A 156 24.99 35.69 -9.37
CA LEU A 156 23.91 34.83 -9.87
C LEU A 156 23.72 34.95 -11.38
N TRP A 157 23.07 33.95 -12.00
CA TRP A 157 22.69 34.00 -13.42
C TRP A 157 21.87 35.25 -13.76
N SER A 158 20.94 35.62 -12.87
CA SER A 158 20.18 36.87 -12.93
C SER A 158 19.73 37.29 -11.53
N GLN A 159 19.28 38.54 -11.37
CA GLN A 159 18.73 39.01 -10.09
C GLN A 159 17.48 38.25 -9.65
N ASP A 160 16.71 37.70 -10.60
CA ASP A 160 15.50 36.92 -10.31
C ASP A 160 15.80 35.58 -9.62
N MET A 161 17.05 35.10 -9.70
CA MET A 161 17.51 33.89 -9.00
C MET A 161 17.68 34.08 -7.49
N ALA A 162 17.77 35.33 -7.00
CA ALA A 162 18.04 35.63 -5.59
C ALA A 162 17.01 34.99 -4.64
N GLN A 163 15.76 34.86 -5.07
CA GLN A 163 14.69 34.25 -4.26
C GLN A 163 14.87 32.74 -4.02
N TYR A 164 15.75 32.06 -4.79
CA TYR A 164 15.99 30.62 -4.70
C TYR A 164 17.30 30.27 -3.96
N GLN A 165 17.98 31.27 -3.41
CA GLN A 165 19.25 31.13 -2.66
C GLN A 165 19.05 30.88 -1.16
N GLY A 166 17.80 30.85 -0.68
CA GLY A 166 17.47 30.62 0.73
C GLY A 166 17.39 29.13 1.13
N PRO A 167 16.67 28.84 2.24
CA PRO A 167 16.46 27.49 2.75
C PRO A 167 15.89 26.53 1.71
N ALA A 168 16.32 25.27 1.79
CA ALA A 168 15.96 24.26 0.81
C ALA A 168 15.77 22.87 1.44
N LEU A 169 14.94 22.04 0.79
CA LEU A 169 14.95 20.60 1.01
C LEU A 169 15.94 19.97 0.02
N TYR A 170 16.99 19.35 0.54
CA TYR A 170 17.91 18.54 -0.24
C TYR A 170 17.58 17.07 -0.17
N VAL A 171 17.77 16.37 -1.29
CA VAL A 171 17.59 14.92 -1.38
C VAL A 171 18.79 14.31 -2.09
N TYR A 172 19.50 13.45 -1.39
CA TYR A 172 20.67 12.74 -1.91
C TYR A 172 20.34 11.26 -2.10
N ASN A 173 20.87 10.67 -3.17
CA ASN A 173 21.05 9.22 -3.29
C ASN A 173 22.41 8.89 -3.92
N ASP A 174 22.89 7.69 -3.66
CA ASP A 174 24.21 7.20 -4.08
C ASP A 174 24.26 6.64 -5.51
N ALA A 175 23.16 6.69 -6.26
CA ALA A 175 23.15 6.40 -7.69
C ALA A 175 23.46 7.65 -8.52
N VAL A 176 23.93 7.44 -9.75
CA VAL A 176 24.30 8.50 -10.70
C VAL A 176 23.32 8.49 -11.88
N PHE A 177 22.87 9.66 -12.31
CA PHE A 177 22.01 9.80 -13.48
C PHE A 177 22.70 9.28 -14.75
N THR A 178 21.95 8.50 -15.52
CA THR A 178 22.31 8.14 -16.89
C THR A 178 21.86 9.24 -17.86
N ASP A 179 22.34 9.18 -19.11
CA ASP A 179 21.84 10.08 -20.17
C ASP A 179 20.33 9.91 -20.39
N GLU A 180 19.80 8.71 -20.18
CA GLU A 180 18.36 8.45 -20.25
C GLU A 180 17.59 9.14 -19.12
N ASP A 181 18.15 9.16 -17.90
CA ASP A 181 17.54 9.86 -16.76
C ASP A 181 17.53 11.38 -16.97
N TRP A 182 18.61 11.95 -17.52
CA TRP A 182 18.68 13.37 -17.87
C TRP A 182 17.67 13.78 -18.94
N ASN A 183 17.46 12.93 -19.93
CA ASN A 183 16.41 13.17 -20.93
C ASN A 183 15.01 12.97 -20.32
N GLY A 184 14.84 11.95 -19.47
CA GLY A 184 13.57 11.60 -18.86
C GLY A 184 13.05 12.63 -17.84
N ILE A 185 13.93 13.24 -17.04
CA ILE A 185 13.54 14.22 -16.02
C ILE A 185 13.02 15.53 -16.63
N GLN A 186 13.39 15.82 -17.88
CA GLN A 186 12.91 16.98 -18.64
C GLN A 186 11.53 16.71 -19.29
N GLU A 187 11.10 15.45 -19.39
CA GLU A 187 9.82 15.07 -19.99
C GLU A 187 8.69 15.01 -18.95
N ILE A 188 7.94 16.10 -18.84
CA ILE A 188 6.96 16.32 -17.76
C ILE A 188 5.76 15.36 -17.80
N ALA A 189 5.39 14.87 -18.98
CA ALA A 189 4.18 14.05 -19.20
C ALA A 189 4.41 12.76 -20.03
N ARG A 190 5.60 12.59 -20.61
CA ARG A 190 5.96 11.39 -21.38
C ARG A 190 7.01 10.65 -20.59
N SER A 191 6.60 9.62 -19.86
CA SER A 191 7.58 8.75 -19.21
C SER A 191 8.07 7.69 -20.19
N ARG A 192 9.36 7.74 -20.52
CA ARG A 192 10.03 6.66 -21.26
C ARG A 192 10.17 5.38 -20.43
N LYS A 193 10.05 5.47 -19.09
CA LYS A 193 9.99 4.33 -18.15
C LYS A 193 8.71 3.49 -18.28
N ARG A 194 7.74 3.94 -19.07
CA ARG A 194 6.51 3.17 -19.33
C ARG A 194 6.80 1.82 -19.99
N GLU A 195 7.84 1.73 -20.81
CA GLU A 195 8.19 0.48 -21.50
C GLU A 195 9.06 -0.46 -20.67
N ASP A 196 9.70 0.03 -19.60
CA ASP A 196 10.57 -0.78 -18.74
C ASP A 196 9.76 -1.41 -17.58
N PRO A 197 9.62 -2.75 -17.53
CA PRO A 197 8.90 -3.45 -16.47
C PRO A 197 9.63 -3.44 -15.12
N LEU A 198 10.94 -3.16 -15.10
CA LEU A 198 11.78 -3.19 -13.89
C LEU A 198 11.74 -1.88 -13.09
N LYS A 199 11.20 -0.80 -13.67
CA LYS A 199 11.09 0.51 -13.02
C LYS A 199 9.75 0.63 -12.29
N VAL A 200 9.81 1.08 -11.05
CA VAL A 200 8.67 1.39 -10.16
C VAL A 200 7.99 2.70 -10.57
N GLY A 201 8.75 3.72 -10.97
CA GLY A 201 8.29 5.09 -11.27
C GLY A 201 7.81 5.35 -12.70
N ARG A 202 6.85 4.58 -13.22
CA ARG A 202 6.57 4.48 -14.68
C ARG A 202 5.79 5.61 -15.34
N PHE A 203 5.08 6.43 -14.56
CA PHE A 203 4.26 7.49 -15.14
C PHE A 203 5.02 8.80 -15.31
N GLY A 204 6.25 8.92 -14.78
CA GLY A 204 7.08 10.13 -14.88
C GLY A 204 6.52 11.38 -14.18
N ILE A 205 5.29 11.29 -13.68
CA ILE A 205 4.57 12.37 -13.00
C ILE A 205 4.90 12.49 -11.51
N GLY A 206 5.49 11.45 -10.91
CA GLY A 206 5.82 11.40 -9.48
C GLY A 206 6.79 12.50 -9.06
N PHE A 207 7.81 12.76 -9.88
CA PHE A 207 8.76 13.84 -9.63
C PHE A 207 8.09 15.21 -9.60
N ASN A 208 7.06 15.46 -10.42
CA ASN A 208 6.34 16.74 -10.44
C ASN A 208 5.68 17.09 -9.09
N SER A 209 5.54 16.13 -8.16
CA SER A 209 5.08 16.41 -6.80
C SER A 209 6.01 17.36 -6.02
N VAL A 210 7.28 17.48 -6.40
CA VAL A 210 8.22 18.44 -5.78
C VAL A 210 7.81 19.89 -6.00
N TYR A 211 6.99 20.18 -7.02
CA TYR A 211 6.47 21.53 -7.26
C TYR A 211 5.48 21.99 -6.18
N HIS A 212 5.05 21.13 -5.25
CA HIS A 212 4.43 21.58 -4.00
C HIS A 212 5.37 22.43 -3.18
N ILE A 213 6.66 22.08 -3.14
CA ILE A 213 7.68 22.66 -2.27
C ILE A 213 8.41 23.83 -2.95
N THR A 214 8.74 23.68 -4.24
CA THR A 214 9.61 24.60 -4.98
C THR A 214 9.04 24.95 -6.35
N ASP A 215 9.47 26.08 -6.93
CA ASP A 215 9.21 26.41 -8.34
C ASP A 215 10.41 26.06 -9.25
N VAL A 216 11.61 25.92 -8.68
CA VAL A 216 12.86 25.72 -9.41
C VAL A 216 13.63 24.53 -8.81
N PRO A 217 13.18 23.29 -9.05
CA PRO A 217 13.93 22.13 -8.62
C PRO A 217 15.23 22.05 -9.42
N SER A 218 16.30 21.69 -8.71
CA SER A 218 17.63 21.54 -9.28
C SER A 218 18.20 20.16 -9.00
N ILE A 219 19.02 19.68 -9.93
CA ILE A 219 19.60 18.34 -9.94
C ILE A 219 21.09 18.48 -10.19
N PHE A 220 21.91 17.83 -9.37
CA PHE A 220 23.35 17.69 -9.57
C PHE A 220 23.71 16.21 -9.54
N SER A 221 24.18 15.69 -10.67
CA SER A 221 24.64 14.30 -10.76
C SER A 221 25.74 14.16 -11.81
N SER A 222 26.76 13.36 -11.49
CA SER A 222 27.96 13.24 -12.32
C SER A 222 28.54 14.64 -12.63
N GLU A 223 28.72 14.98 -13.90
CA GLU A 223 29.33 16.23 -14.35
C GLU A 223 28.30 17.35 -14.62
N GLN A 224 27.02 17.14 -14.35
CA GLN A 224 25.95 18.04 -14.80
C GLN A 224 25.11 18.60 -13.65
N ILE A 225 24.85 19.91 -13.71
CA ILE A 225 23.88 20.60 -12.87
C ILE A 225 22.76 21.12 -13.77
N GLY A 226 21.53 20.69 -13.50
CA GLY A 226 20.33 21.16 -14.21
C GLY A 226 19.37 21.86 -13.27
N MET A 227 18.74 22.95 -13.74
CA MET A 227 17.67 23.66 -13.05
C MET A 227 16.43 23.67 -13.95
N LEU A 228 15.27 23.33 -13.43
CA LEU A 228 14.01 23.39 -14.17
C LEU A 228 13.27 24.68 -13.83
N ASP A 229 12.78 25.39 -14.85
CA ASP A 229 11.95 26.59 -14.72
C ASP A 229 10.67 26.42 -15.55
N PRO A 230 9.63 25.77 -15.03
CA PRO A 230 8.36 25.62 -15.74
C PRO A 230 7.65 26.94 -16.03
N HIS A 231 8.04 28.06 -15.38
CA HIS A 231 7.49 29.38 -15.67
C HIS A 231 8.08 30.00 -16.94
N GLN A 232 9.23 29.52 -17.42
CA GLN A 232 9.94 30.01 -18.60
C GLN A 232 10.27 31.51 -18.51
N THR A 233 10.81 31.91 -17.36
CA THR A 233 11.12 33.32 -17.03
C THR A 233 12.58 33.57 -16.68
N LEU A 234 13.30 32.56 -16.17
CA LEU A 234 14.63 32.72 -15.59
C LEU A 234 15.76 32.60 -16.65
N PHE A 235 15.62 31.69 -17.61
CA PHE A 235 16.68 31.34 -18.56
C PHE A 235 16.44 31.85 -19.98
N GLY A 236 15.26 32.41 -20.25
CA GLY A 236 14.90 32.93 -21.57
C GLY A 236 13.43 32.68 -21.91
N VAL A 237 12.95 33.36 -22.95
CA VAL A 237 11.58 33.16 -23.43
C VAL A 237 11.48 31.77 -24.04
N HIS A 238 10.55 30.95 -23.54
CA HIS A 238 10.35 29.54 -23.92
C HIS A 238 11.40 28.54 -23.42
N GLU A 239 12.35 28.96 -22.59
CA GLU A 239 13.32 28.05 -21.96
C GLU A 239 12.77 27.54 -20.62
N SER A 240 12.47 26.24 -20.52
CA SER A 240 11.89 25.64 -19.31
C SER A 240 12.92 25.12 -18.31
N GLY A 241 14.18 25.49 -18.47
CA GLY A 241 15.29 25.07 -17.63
C GLY A 241 16.65 25.38 -18.28
N GLN A 242 17.73 25.15 -17.54
CA GLN A 242 19.11 25.34 -17.99
C GLN A 242 19.99 24.26 -17.38
N CYS A 243 21.03 23.83 -18.11
CA CYS A 243 22.00 22.85 -17.66
C CYS A 243 23.43 23.37 -17.85
N TRP A 244 24.32 23.02 -16.93
CA TRP A 244 25.75 23.32 -16.97
C TRP A 244 26.53 22.03 -16.77
N ASN A 245 27.57 21.84 -17.57
CA ASN A 245 28.55 20.78 -17.38
C ASN A 245 29.77 21.33 -16.65
N LEU A 246 30.11 20.75 -15.50
CA LEU A 246 31.20 21.19 -14.64
C LEU A 246 32.57 21.20 -15.31
N LYS A 247 32.77 20.45 -16.41
CA LYS A 247 34.04 20.45 -17.14
C LYS A 247 34.06 21.47 -18.26
N LYS A 248 32.97 21.55 -19.04
CA LYS A 248 32.87 22.45 -20.21
C LYS A 248 32.60 23.89 -19.80
N ASP A 249 31.78 24.08 -18.78
CA ASP A 249 31.23 25.39 -18.39
C ASP A 249 31.87 25.90 -17.08
N ILE A 250 33.02 25.35 -16.70
CA ILE A 250 33.68 25.65 -15.41
C ILE A 250 33.96 27.15 -15.20
N LYS A 251 34.21 27.89 -16.28
CA LYS A 251 34.44 29.34 -16.21
C LYS A 251 33.19 30.06 -15.73
N GLU A 252 32.06 29.77 -16.36
CA GLU A 252 30.76 30.32 -16.00
C GLU A 252 30.34 29.87 -14.59
N VAL A 253 30.56 28.60 -14.26
CA VAL A 253 30.31 28.06 -12.91
C VAL A 253 31.15 28.79 -11.84
N THR A 254 32.37 29.19 -12.17
CA THR A 254 33.26 29.94 -11.26
C THR A 254 32.87 31.41 -11.16
N GLU A 255 32.42 32.02 -12.27
CA GLU A 255 31.93 33.41 -12.31
C GLU A 255 30.62 33.57 -11.54
N LEU A 256 29.74 32.56 -11.59
CA LEU A 256 28.48 32.49 -10.87
C LEU A 256 28.64 31.80 -9.50
N ALA A 257 29.63 32.24 -8.72
CA ALA A 257 30.05 31.57 -7.49
C ALA A 257 28.90 31.36 -6.49
N ASP A 258 28.07 32.38 -6.28
CA ASP A 258 26.92 32.30 -5.39
C ASP A 258 25.86 31.33 -5.91
N GLN A 259 25.63 31.29 -7.23
CA GLN A 259 24.63 30.42 -7.86
C GLN A 259 24.91 28.94 -7.58
N PHE A 260 26.19 28.58 -7.55
CA PHE A 260 26.64 27.20 -7.41
C PHE A 260 27.14 26.83 -6.01
N ALA A 261 27.39 27.80 -5.13
CA ALA A 261 27.73 27.55 -3.72
C ALA A 261 26.81 26.54 -3.01
N PRO A 262 25.47 26.53 -3.24
CA PRO A 262 24.56 25.49 -2.76
C PRO A 262 24.95 24.02 -2.98
N TYR A 263 25.67 23.70 -4.05
CA TYR A 263 25.95 22.32 -4.45
C TYR A 263 27.27 21.80 -3.86
N PHE A 264 28.00 22.64 -3.14
CA PHE A 264 29.30 22.31 -2.54
C PHE A 264 29.24 22.37 -1.01
N GLY A 265 30.03 21.51 -0.35
CA GLY A 265 30.05 21.41 1.11
C GLY A 265 28.86 20.63 1.71
N ILE A 266 28.10 19.89 0.89
CA ILE A 266 26.96 19.08 1.34
C ILE A 266 27.08 17.64 0.79
N PHE A 267 26.73 16.64 1.61
CA PHE A 267 26.76 15.20 1.27
C PHE A 267 28.04 14.70 0.59
N GLY A 268 29.21 15.17 1.03
CA GLY A 268 30.50 14.75 0.47
C GLY A 268 30.91 15.48 -0.82
N SER A 269 30.08 16.41 -1.33
CA SER A 269 30.52 17.39 -2.32
C SER A 269 31.56 18.30 -1.66
N THR A 270 32.81 18.19 -2.10
CA THR A 270 33.95 18.95 -1.54
C THR A 270 34.60 19.79 -2.64
N GLU A 271 35.63 20.57 -2.33
CA GLU A 271 36.48 21.18 -3.38
C GLU A 271 37.03 20.14 -4.37
N LYS A 272 37.15 18.88 -3.97
CA LYS A 272 37.56 17.79 -4.85
C LYS A 272 36.52 17.53 -5.96
N THR A 273 35.24 17.71 -5.69
CA THR A 273 34.15 17.59 -6.69
C THR A 273 34.28 18.65 -7.78
N MET A 274 34.66 19.88 -7.41
CA MET A 274 34.99 20.94 -8.37
C MET A 274 36.26 20.63 -9.18
N LYS A 275 37.29 20.08 -8.53
CA LYS A 275 38.56 19.72 -9.20
C LYS A 275 38.42 18.52 -10.14
N ASP A 276 37.68 17.50 -9.73
CA ASP A 276 37.44 16.28 -10.51
C ASP A 276 36.34 16.49 -11.58
N GLY A 277 35.53 17.55 -11.42
CA GLY A 277 34.45 17.93 -12.33
C GLY A 277 33.30 16.91 -12.36
N SER A 278 33.10 16.15 -11.28
CA SER A 278 32.09 15.10 -11.20
C SER A 278 31.67 14.80 -9.75
N PHE A 279 30.37 14.59 -9.52
CA PHE A 279 29.77 14.18 -8.26
C PHE A 279 29.33 12.71 -8.31
N PRO A 280 29.87 11.84 -7.43
CA PRO A 280 29.57 10.40 -7.41
C PRO A 280 28.27 10.12 -6.65
N GLY A 281 27.16 10.62 -7.21
CA GLY A 281 25.81 10.42 -6.69
C GLY A 281 24.83 11.35 -7.38
N THR A 282 23.66 11.52 -6.78
CA THR A 282 22.63 12.45 -7.24
C THR A 282 22.17 13.30 -6.07
N LEU A 283 22.21 14.62 -6.26
CA LEU A 283 21.74 15.60 -5.30
C LEU A 283 20.63 16.43 -5.94
N PHE A 284 19.46 16.41 -5.32
CA PHE A 284 18.39 17.35 -5.60
C PHE A 284 18.43 18.48 -4.58
N ARG A 285 18.23 19.72 -5.04
CA ARG A 285 17.96 20.88 -4.18
C ARG A 285 16.62 21.48 -4.58
N PHE A 286 15.74 21.62 -3.60
CA PHE A 286 14.41 22.22 -3.73
C PHE A 286 14.34 23.48 -2.86
N PRO A 287 14.70 24.66 -3.39
CA PRO A 287 14.56 25.93 -2.67
C PRO A 287 13.10 26.13 -2.26
N LEU A 288 12.85 26.44 -0.99
CA LEU A 288 11.48 26.58 -0.50
C LEU A 288 10.81 27.79 -1.14
N ARG A 289 9.56 27.62 -1.57
CA ARG A 289 8.76 28.72 -2.11
C ARG A 289 8.50 29.77 -1.03
N MET A 290 9.03 30.98 -1.24
CA MET A 290 8.88 32.11 -0.32
C MET A 290 7.65 32.98 -0.63
N LYS A 291 7.17 32.96 -1.87
CA LYS A 291 6.01 33.74 -2.34
C LYS A 291 5.13 32.89 -3.26
N PRO A 292 3.81 33.10 -3.29
CA PRO A 292 2.92 32.38 -4.21
C PRO A 292 3.37 32.51 -5.67
N SER A 293 3.33 31.41 -6.41
CA SER A 293 3.60 31.38 -7.85
C SER A 293 2.34 30.99 -8.62
N GLN A 294 2.40 31.02 -9.96
CA GLN A 294 1.27 30.54 -10.78
C GLN A 294 1.04 29.02 -10.64
N LEU A 295 2.09 28.25 -10.28
CA LEU A 295 2.03 26.82 -10.03
C LEU A 295 1.30 26.52 -8.71
N SER A 296 1.67 27.20 -7.63
CA SER A 296 1.14 26.92 -6.30
C SER A 296 1.12 28.15 -5.40
N GLY A 297 0.03 28.30 -4.66
CA GLY A 297 -0.08 29.27 -3.56
C GLY A 297 0.54 28.77 -2.25
N ASN A 298 1.06 27.55 -2.22
CA ASN A 298 1.57 26.92 -1.01
C ASN A 298 3.00 27.38 -0.68
N ILE A 299 3.16 28.04 0.46
CA ILE A 299 4.45 28.49 0.99
C ILE A 299 4.92 27.44 2.01
N TYR A 300 6.15 26.96 1.84
CA TYR A 300 6.79 26.02 2.77
C TYR A 300 7.69 26.77 3.76
N ASN A 301 7.66 26.34 5.01
CA ASN A 301 8.53 26.80 6.08
C ASN A 301 9.12 25.58 6.81
N LYS A 302 9.95 25.85 7.83
CA LYS A 302 10.56 24.82 8.67
C LYS A 302 9.52 23.86 9.25
N GLU A 303 8.43 24.39 9.80
CA GLU A 303 7.38 23.60 10.43
C GLU A 303 6.74 22.61 9.46
N LYS A 304 6.39 23.05 8.24
CA LYS A 304 5.82 22.17 7.20
C LYS A 304 6.80 21.09 6.73
N ILE A 305 8.10 21.38 6.67
CA ILE A 305 9.10 20.37 6.33
C ILE A 305 9.26 19.35 7.46
N LEU A 306 9.21 19.79 8.72
CA LEU A 306 9.21 18.88 9.86
C LEU A 306 7.93 18.03 9.91
N GLU A 307 6.76 18.60 9.61
CA GLU A 307 5.50 17.84 9.46
C GLU A 307 5.59 16.79 8.34
N LEU A 308 6.25 17.12 7.22
CA LEU A 308 6.52 16.17 6.14
C LEU A 308 7.42 15.02 6.61
N PHE A 309 8.44 15.32 7.42
CA PHE A 309 9.30 14.31 8.04
C PHE A 309 8.54 13.43 9.03
N GLU A 310 7.72 14.00 9.90
CA GLU A 310 6.87 13.23 10.83
C GLU A 310 5.86 12.33 10.08
N SER A 311 5.27 12.84 8.99
CA SER A 311 4.40 12.03 8.13
C SER A 311 5.14 10.84 7.51
N PHE A 312 6.43 10.96 7.22
CA PHE A 312 7.24 9.84 6.74
C PHE A 312 7.58 8.85 7.86
N LYS A 313 7.96 9.34 9.04
CA LYS A 313 8.28 8.50 10.21
C LYS A 313 7.12 7.56 10.57
N ALA A 314 5.88 8.01 10.40
CA ALA A 314 4.68 7.22 10.69
C ALA A 314 4.55 5.90 9.89
N ASP A 315 5.19 5.79 8.71
CA ASP A 315 5.22 4.58 7.88
C ASP A 315 6.63 3.96 7.79
N ALA A 316 7.63 4.56 8.45
CA ALA A 316 9.04 4.25 8.19
C ALA A 316 9.42 2.80 8.50
N ASP A 317 8.82 2.20 9.53
CA ASP A 317 8.99 0.79 9.93
C ASP A 317 8.63 -0.23 8.83
N THR A 318 7.94 0.20 7.78
CA THR A 318 7.52 -0.62 6.64
C THR A 318 7.97 -0.10 5.26
N VAL A 319 8.52 1.12 5.18
CA VAL A 319 8.93 1.76 3.90
C VAL A 319 9.96 0.92 3.13
N LEU A 320 10.91 0.29 3.82
CA LEU A 320 11.98 -0.49 3.18
C LEU A 320 11.62 -1.96 2.93
N LEU A 321 10.40 -2.38 3.29
CA LEU A 321 10.03 -3.79 3.40
C LEU A 321 10.09 -4.54 2.05
N PHE A 322 9.58 -3.89 0.99
CA PHE A 322 9.51 -4.46 -0.36
C PHE A 322 10.41 -3.77 -1.38
N LEU A 323 11.28 -2.85 -0.93
CA LEU A 323 12.34 -2.30 -1.77
C LEU A 323 13.45 -3.34 -1.94
N GLN A 324 14.03 -3.38 -3.13
CA GLN A 324 15.05 -4.36 -3.52
C GLN A 324 16.45 -3.77 -3.45
N SER A 325 16.60 -2.47 -3.75
CA SER A 325 17.90 -1.79 -3.79
C SER A 325 18.14 -0.89 -2.59
N VAL A 326 17.21 0.04 -2.30
CA VAL A 326 17.35 1.00 -1.20
C VAL A 326 17.24 0.26 0.14
N GLN A 327 18.30 0.35 0.94
CA GLN A 327 18.42 -0.30 2.25
C GLN A 327 18.45 0.70 3.40
N LYS A 328 18.62 2.00 3.12
CA LYS A 328 18.75 3.02 4.15
C LYS A 328 18.12 4.34 3.73
N VAL A 329 17.29 4.90 4.60
CA VAL A 329 16.74 6.25 4.45
C VAL A 329 17.00 7.04 5.73
N SER A 330 17.46 8.28 5.61
CA SER A 330 17.75 9.13 6.78
C SER A 330 17.32 10.58 6.58
N LEU A 331 16.86 11.20 7.65
CA LEU A 331 16.36 12.57 7.71
C LEU A 331 17.32 13.43 8.54
N HIS A 332 17.67 14.59 8.02
CA HIS A 332 18.65 15.49 8.62
C HIS A 332 18.14 16.93 8.63
N ILE A 333 18.77 17.74 9.46
CA ILE A 333 18.66 19.20 9.44
C ILE A 333 20.06 19.81 9.44
N ARG A 334 20.23 20.91 8.72
CA ARG A 334 21.38 21.81 8.80
C ARG A 334 20.90 23.18 9.26
N GLU A 335 21.43 23.63 10.39
CA GLU A 335 21.14 24.94 10.95
C GLU A 335 21.93 26.05 10.22
N PRO A 336 21.54 27.32 10.35
CA PRO A 336 22.22 28.44 9.67
C PRO A 336 23.70 28.61 10.03
N ASP A 337 24.13 28.08 11.18
CA ASP A 337 25.54 28.08 11.61
C ASP A 337 26.38 26.96 10.94
N GLY A 338 25.75 26.13 10.10
CA GLY A 338 26.35 24.99 9.42
C GLY A 338 26.29 23.69 10.23
N THR A 339 25.77 23.70 11.46
CA THR A 339 25.64 22.51 12.31
C THR A 339 24.67 21.52 11.67
N GLN A 340 25.14 20.30 11.45
CA GLN A 340 24.33 19.21 10.89
C GLN A 340 23.93 18.20 11.97
N ARG A 341 22.66 17.81 11.92
CA ARG A 341 22.04 16.87 12.86
C ARG A 341 21.22 15.84 12.11
N MET A 342 21.40 14.56 12.45
CA MET A 342 20.49 13.49 12.03
C MET A 342 19.28 13.48 12.97
N LEU A 343 18.08 13.46 12.41
CA LEU A 343 16.82 13.41 13.16
C LEU A 343 16.29 11.98 13.24
N PHE A 344 16.39 11.24 12.13
CA PHE A 344 15.79 9.92 12.01
C PHE A 344 16.52 9.08 10.97
N GLN A 345 16.57 7.79 11.20
CA GLN A 345 17.10 6.81 10.26
C GLN A 345 16.25 5.56 10.27
N VAL A 346 16.02 4.99 9.09
CA VAL A 346 15.51 3.63 8.93
C VAL A 346 16.44 2.81 8.05
N THR A 347 16.72 1.58 8.48
CA THR A 347 17.64 0.68 7.80
C THR A 347 17.05 -0.72 7.71
N ALA A 348 17.17 -1.34 6.54
CA ALA A 348 16.93 -2.77 6.35
C ALA A 348 18.23 -3.53 6.64
N VAL A 349 18.22 -4.36 7.67
CA VAL A 349 19.39 -5.08 8.17
C VAL A 349 19.16 -6.59 8.03
N GLU A 350 20.14 -7.27 7.44
CA GLU A 350 20.16 -8.73 7.33
C GLU A 350 20.56 -9.38 8.66
N ASN A 351 20.12 -10.63 8.86
CA ASN A 351 20.61 -11.41 9.99
C ASN A 351 22.08 -11.77 9.79
N SER A 352 22.86 -11.73 10.87
CA SER A 352 24.29 -12.04 10.86
C SER A 352 24.61 -13.43 10.30
N ASP A 353 23.71 -14.39 10.53
CA ASP A 353 23.92 -15.81 10.25
C ASP A 353 23.46 -16.19 8.83
N ASP A 354 22.61 -15.36 8.21
CA ASP A 354 21.94 -15.62 6.93
C ASP A 354 22.15 -14.45 5.93
N LYS A 355 23.33 -13.80 5.94
CA LYS A 355 23.62 -12.60 5.10
C LYS A 355 23.38 -12.80 3.59
N LEU A 356 23.50 -14.02 3.09
CA LEU A 356 23.28 -14.30 1.67
C LEU A 356 21.82 -14.67 1.34
N GLU A 357 20.96 -14.87 2.33
CA GLU A 357 19.56 -15.28 2.10
C GLU A 357 18.78 -14.23 1.30
N ARG A 358 18.83 -12.96 1.73
CA ARG A 358 18.14 -11.86 1.04
C ARG A 358 18.76 -11.57 -0.34
N PRO A 359 20.08 -11.40 -0.51
CA PRO A 359 20.68 -11.18 -1.83
C PRO A 359 20.38 -12.30 -2.83
N ASN A 360 20.50 -13.57 -2.42
CA ASN A 360 20.19 -14.70 -3.30
C ASN A 360 18.71 -14.75 -3.68
N SER A 361 17.82 -14.42 -2.73
CA SER A 361 16.38 -14.36 -2.99
C SER A 361 16.01 -13.24 -3.96
N LEU A 362 16.63 -12.07 -3.82
CA LEU A 362 16.43 -10.94 -4.74
C LEU A 362 17.01 -11.25 -6.13
N GLU A 363 18.14 -11.93 -6.22
CA GLU A 363 18.69 -12.40 -7.50
C GLU A 363 17.75 -13.39 -8.20
N THR A 364 17.23 -14.35 -7.44
CA THR A 364 16.22 -15.31 -7.93
C THR A 364 14.96 -14.59 -8.44
N LEU A 365 14.54 -13.53 -7.74
CA LEU A 365 13.41 -12.70 -8.14
C LEU A 365 13.68 -11.96 -9.46
N ARG A 366 14.87 -11.34 -9.61
CA ARG A 366 15.28 -10.65 -10.84
C ARG A 366 15.27 -11.60 -12.03
N GLN A 367 15.86 -12.79 -11.88
CA GLN A 367 15.86 -13.81 -12.93
C GLN A 367 14.43 -14.22 -13.33
N ALA A 368 13.51 -14.35 -12.37
CA ALA A 368 12.11 -14.66 -12.67
C ALA A 368 11.42 -13.53 -13.44
N ILE A 369 11.67 -12.26 -13.08
CA ILE A 369 11.15 -11.10 -13.81
C ILE A 369 11.71 -11.04 -15.23
N ASP A 370 13.02 -11.30 -15.40
CA ASP A 370 13.67 -11.34 -16.71
C ASP A 370 13.10 -12.46 -17.58
N CYS A 371 12.88 -13.64 -17.02
CA CYS A 371 12.25 -14.75 -17.73
C CYS A 371 10.84 -14.37 -18.21
N TYR A 372 10.03 -13.78 -17.32
CA TYR A 372 8.67 -13.37 -17.65
C TYR A 372 8.64 -12.28 -18.74
N SER A 373 9.50 -11.27 -18.62
CA SER A 373 9.63 -10.15 -19.56
C SER A 373 10.08 -10.63 -20.94
N ASN A 374 10.95 -11.63 -21.00
CA ASN A 374 11.44 -12.24 -22.24
C ASN A 374 10.48 -13.27 -22.85
N GLY A 375 9.26 -13.41 -22.32
CA GLY A 375 8.28 -14.32 -22.92
C GLY A 375 8.50 -15.80 -22.58
N MET A 376 9.37 -16.13 -21.62
CA MET A 376 9.72 -17.52 -21.32
C MET A 376 8.54 -18.25 -20.65
N PRO A 377 8.06 -19.38 -21.22
CA PRO A 377 6.94 -20.11 -20.64
C PRO A 377 7.26 -20.70 -19.26
N SER A 378 6.37 -20.48 -18.30
CA SER A 378 6.38 -21.12 -16.99
C SER A 378 4.95 -21.27 -16.49
N SER A 379 4.54 -22.50 -16.15
CA SER A 379 3.19 -22.79 -15.64
C SER A 379 3.08 -22.64 -14.11
N THR A 380 4.15 -22.19 -13.45
CA THR A 380 4.22 -22.08 -11.98
C THR A 380 4.70 -20.70 -11.57
N ILE A 381 4.30 -20.29 -10.37
CA ILE A 381 4.87 -19.12 -9.70
C ILE A 381 6.30 -19.44 -9.25
N MET A 382 7.20 -18.47 -9.38
CA MET A 382 8.50 -18.51 -8.70
C MET A 382 8.41 -17.71 -7.41
N CYS A 383 8.76 -18.31 -6.28
CA CYS A 383 8.77 -17.63 -4.97
C CYS A 383 10.17 -17.66 -4.37
N ALA A 384 10.54 -16.57 -3.68
CA ALA A 384 11.77 -16.48 -2.91
C ALA A 384 11.48 -15.85 -1.54
N THR A 385 12.04 -16.45 -0.48
CA THR A 385 11.75 -16.08 0.91
C THR A 385 13.01 -15.68 1.65
N TYR A 386 12.93 -14.61 2.45
CA TYR A 386 14.03 -14.17 3.29
C TYR A 386 13.53 -13.48 4.56
N GLN A 387 14.36 -13.45 5.59
CA GLN A 387 14.13 -12.63 6.78
C GLN A 387 14.81 -11.27 6.64
N VAL A 388 14.13 -10.21 7.07
CA VAL A 388 14.69 -8.85 7.13
C VAL A 388 14.33 -8.19 8.46
N ASN A 389 15.27 -7.43 9.01
CA ASN A 389 15.01 -6.57 10.15
C ASN A 389 14.89 -5.13 9.67
N ILE A 390 13.80 -4.46 10.00
CA ILE A 390 13.70 -3.02 9.83
C ILE A 390 14.04 -2.37 11.17
N VAL A 391 15.07 -1.54 11.18
CA VAL A 391 15.53 -0.82 12.36
C VAL A 391 15.26 0.66 12.15
N THR A 392 14.43 1.25 13.01
CA THR A 392 14.20 2.69 13.06
C THR A 392 14.94 3.28 14.24
N GLN A 393 15.57 4.43 14.04
CA GLN A 393 16.31 5.20 15.04
C GLN A 393 15.80 6.63 14.99
N ASP A 394 15.12 7.07 16.05
CA ASP A 394 14.69 8.45 16.21
C ASP A 394 15.56 9.13 17.29
N GLU A 395 16.43 10.02 16.84
CA GLU A 395 17.36 10.77 17.69
C GLU A 395 16.65 11.87 18.48
N THR A 396 15.46 12.30 18.05
CA THR A 396 14.69 13.34 18.75
C THR A 396 14.12 12.82 20.07
N VAL A 397 13.75 11.53 20.12
CA VAL A 397 13.25 10.86 21.32
C VAL A 397 14.20 9.80 21.88
N LYS A 398 15.37 9.60 21.26
CA LYS A 398 16.37 8.56 21.59
C LYS A 398 15.75 7.16 21.63
N GLU A 399 14.88 6.87 20.67
CA GLU A 399 14.20 5.59 20.56
C GLU A 399 14.78 4.78 19.40
N THR A 400 15.09 3.52 19.66
CA THR A 400 15.38 2.54 18.61
C THR A 400 14.31 1.46 18.65
N GLN A 401 13.72 1.17 17.50
CA GLN A 401 12.80 0.05 17.35
C GLN A 401 13.33 -0.90 16.29
N ARG A 402 13.09 -2.18 16.50
CA ARG A 402 13.43 -3.25 15.56
C ARG A 402 12.18 -4.08 15.31
N THR A 403 11.87 -4.28 14.04
CA THR A 403 10.80 -5.18 13.61
C THR A 403 11.37 -6.22 12.68
N THR A 404 11.10 -7.48 12.99
CA THR A 404 11.58 -8.61 12.19
C THR A 404 10.46 -9.10 11.29
N TRP A 405 10.75 -9.28 10.00
CA TRP A 405 9.79 -9.72 9.00
C TRP A 405 10.29 -10.96 8.28
N LEU A 406 9.39 -11.91 8.02
CA LEU A 406 9.56 -12.93 6.99
C LEU A 406 8.86 -12.43 5.73
N VAL A 407 9.62 -12.29 4.64
CA VAL A 407 9.11 -11.81 3.35
C VAL A 407 9.14 -12.95 2.34
N CYS A 408 8.06 -13.11 1.59
CA CYS A 408 7.97 -13.96 0.40
C CYS A 408 7.64 -13.07 -0.80
N ASN A 409 8.58 -12.94 -1.73
CA ASN A 409 8.31 -12.34 -3.03
C ASN A 409 8.00 -13.44 -4.04
N GLY A 410 7.08 -13.17 -4.95
CA GLY A 410 6.68 -14.12 -5.99
C GLY A 410 6.45 -13.44 -7.33
N VAL A 411 6.77 -14.14 -8.42
CA VAL A 411 6.51 -13.72 -9.80
C VAL A 411 5.72 -14.82 -10.49
N GLY A 412 4.55 -14.47 -11.02
CA GLY A 412 3.73 -15.37 -11.82
C GLY A 412 4.48 -15.85 -13.07
N GLY A 413 4.35 -17.13 -13.40
CA GLY A 413 4.90 -17.69 -14.63
C GLY A 413 4.05 -17.34 -15.85
N ARG A 414 4.70 -17.14 -17.00
CA ARG A 414 4.02 -16.87 -18.27
C ARG A 414 3.35 -18.13 -18.80
N GLY A 415 2.03 -18.14 -18.92
CA GLY A 415 1.22 -19.31 -19.23
C GLY A 415 0.37 -19.80 -18.05
N MET A 416 0.52 -19.22 -16.85
CA MET A 416 -0.40 -19.49 -15.73
C MET A 416 -1.81 -18.95 -16.00
N CYS A 417 -1.91 -17.76 -16.60
CA CYS A 417 -3.17 -17.11 -16.92
C CYS A 417 -2.99 -16.28 -18.20
N THR A 418 -3.57 -16.76 -19.31
CA THR A 418 -3.41 -16.13 -20.63
C THR A 418 -3.95 -14.71 -20.69
N GLU A 419 -5.03 -14.42 -19.95
CA GLU A 419 -5.58 -13.07 -19.83
C GLU A 419 -4.62 -12.14 -19.07
N MET A 420 -3.98 -12.62 -18.01
CA MET A 420 -2.95 -11.87 -17.29
C MET A 420 -1.73 -11.60 -18.18
N ASP A 421 -1.28 -12.58 -18.97
CA ASP A 421 -0.15 -12.40 -19.88
C ASP A 421 -0.45 -11.36 -20.98
N SER A 422 -1.67 -11.37 -21.53
CA SER A 422 -2.11 -10.34 -22.47
C SER A 422 -2.10 -8.94 -21.84
N LEU A 423 -2.61 -8.82 -20.61
CA LEU A 423 -2.61 -7.55 -19.88
C LEU A 423 -1.20 -7.11 -19.49
N ALA A 424 -0.32 -8.05 -19.15
CA ALA A 424 1.08 -7.76 -18.90
C ALA A 424 1.73 -7.16 -20.15
N ASP A 425 1.45 -7.70 -21.34
CA ASP A 425 1.95 -7.17 -22.61
C ASP A 425 1.38 -5.78 -22.95
N ASP A 426 0.08 -5.55 -22.70
CA ASP A 426 -0.61 -4.29 -23.01
C ASP A 426 -0.26 -3.15 -22.03
N LEU A 427 -0.22 -3.47 -20.72
CA LEU A 427 0.08 -2.52 -19.65
C LEU A 427 1.58 -2.44 -19.34
N LYS A 428 2.37 -3.35 -19.91
CA LYS A 428 3.79 -3.58 -19.61
C LYS A 428 4.02 -4.00 -18.16
N PHE A 429 3.03 -4.58 -17.49
CA PHE A 429 3.11 -4.97 -16.07
C PHE A 429 3.79 -6.33 -15.87
N ILE A 430 4.30 -6.58 -14.67
CA ILE A 430 4.87 -7.87 -14.27
C ILE A 430 4.05 -8.44 -13.11
N PRO A 431 3.71 -9.73 -13.11
CA PRO A 431 2.91 -10.36 -12.07
C PRO A 431 3.73 -10.62 -10.80
N ALA A 432 4.39 -9.58 -10.29
CA ALA A 432 5.20 -9.59 -9.09
C ALA A 432 4.37 -9.18 -7.88
N VAL A 433 4.51 -9.96 -6.80
CA VAL A 433 3.87 -9.73 -5.50
C VAL A 433 4.87 -9.94 -4.38
N GLY A 434 4.61 -9.34 -3.23
CA GLY A 434 5.36 -9.54 -2.00
C GLY A 434 4.42 -9.73 -0.83
N ILE A 435 4.72 -10.64 0.08
CA ILE A 435 3.93 -10.88 1.29
C ILE A 435 4.86 -10.89 2.47
N ALA A 436 4.56 -10.09 3.49
CA ALA A 436 5.40 -9.93 4.66
C ALA A 436 4.63 -10.23 5.94
N LEU A 437 5.14 -11.18 6.72
CA LEU A 437 4.63 -11.56 8.03
C LEU A 437 5.54 -10.96 9.12
N PRO A 438 5.00 -10.20 10.08
CA PRO A 438 5.77 -9.74 11.22
C PRO A 438 6.06 -10.92 12.16
N LEU A 439 7.32 -11.09 12.56
CA LEU A 439 7.78 -12.18 13.41
C LEU A 439 7.91 -11.77 14.89
N THR A 440 8.38 -10.56 15.17
CA THR A 440 8.46 -9.97 16.52
C THR A 440 8.29 -8.45 16.46
N VAL A 441 7.58 -7.88 17.44
CA VAL A 441 7.61 -6.46 17.77
C VAL A 441 8.09 -6.38 19.21
N ASP A 442 9.36 -6.04 19.41
CA ASP A 442 9.93 -5.92 20.76
C ASP A 442 9.28 -4.74 21.50
N LYS A 443 8.54 -5.07 22.58
CA LYS A 443 8.37 -4.31 23.84
C LYS A 443 7.37 -4.95 24.83
N GLU A 444 6.78 -6.10 24.52
CA GLU A 444 6.11 -6.93 25.53
C GLU A 444 6.43 -8.41 25.29
N GLU A 445 7.28 -9.01 26.13
CA GLU A 445 7.73 -10.41 26.09
C GLU A 445 6.61 -11.47 26.25
N ASN A 446 5.33 -11.09 26.14
CA ASN A 446 4.21 -12.01 26.04
C ASN A 446 3.24 -11.69 24.88
N LYS A 447 3.65 -10.86 23.91
CA LYS A 447 2.87 -10.55 22.70
C LYS A 447 3.75 -10.60 21.43
N GLY A 448 4.33 -11.76 21.14
CA GLY A 448 4.68 -12.10 19.74
C GLY A 448 3.44 -11.97 18.84
N ALA A 449 3.64 -11.71 17.53
CA ALA A 449 2.62 -11.46 16.49
C ALA A 449 1.20 -11.20 17.05
N SER A 450 1.00 -9.95 17.48
CA SER A 450 -0.19 -9.48 18.20
C SER A 450 -1.51 -9.90 17.54
N SER A 451 -2.47 -10.33 18.36
CA SER A 451 -3.86 -10.66 17.97
C SER A 451 -4.65 -9.51 17.32
N GLY A 452 -4.02 -8.33 17.17
CA GLY A 452 -4.56 -7.14 16.53
C GLY A 452 -3.89 -6.70 15.22
N PHE A 453 -2.81 -7.36 14.77
CA PHE A 453 -2.15 -6.95 13.51
C PHE A 453 -3.13 -7.05 12.34
N SER A 454 -3.19 -5.98 11.55
CA SER A 454 -4.01 -5.92 10.33
C SER A 454 -3.15 -5.41 9.20
N GLY A 455 -2.97 -6.28 8.23
CA GLY A 455 -2.21 -6.06 7.02
C GLY A 455 -2.67 -4.86 6.22
N ARG A 456 -1.73 -4.36 5.42
CA ARG A 456 -1.87 -3.20 4.55
C ARG A 456 -1.38 -3.57 3.15
N ALA A 457 -1.94 -2.88 2.17
CA ALA A 457 -1.57 -3.01 0.78
C ALA A 457 -0.43 -2.04 0.43
N PHE A 458 0.50 -2.54 -0.37
CA PHE A 458 1.69 -1.83 -0.84
C PHE A 458 1.71 -1.88 -2.36
N CYS A 459 2.24 -0.83 -2.97
CA CYS A 459 2.71 -0.86 -4.35
C CYS A 459 4.19 -0.49 -4.28
N PHE A 460 5.01 -1.48 -3.90
CA PHE A 460 6.42 -1.34 -3.47
C PHE A 460 6.61 -0.56 -2.17
N LEU A 461 6.02 0.64 -2.07
CA LEU A 461 5.92 1.43 -0.85
C LEU A 461 4.52 1.33 -0.23
N PRO A 462 4.38 1.61 1.08
CA PRO A 462 3.08 1.58 1.74
C PRO A 462 2.14 2.61 1.14
N LEU A 463 0.95 2.16 0.73
CA LEU A 463 -0.14 3.06 0.38
C LEU A 463 -0.54 3.89 1.62
N PRO A 464 -1.07 5.11 1.44
CA PRO A 464 -1.45 5.98 2.55
C PRO A 464 -2.29 5.24 3.62
N PRO A 465 -2.05 5.49 4.91
CA PRO A 465 -2.82 4.86 5.97
C PRO A 465 -4.29 5.29 5.86
N GLY A 466 -5.20 4.31 5.88
CA GLY A 466 -6.64 4.54 5.75
C GLY A 466 -7.38 3.24 5.48
N GLU A 467 -8.72 3.26 5.50
CA GLU A 467 -9.53 2.05 5.30
C GLU A 467 -9.26 1.37 3.94
N GLU A 468 -8.94 2.15 2.91
CA GLU A 468 -8.68 1.64 1.55
C GLU A 468 -7.39 0.83 1.43
N SER A 469 -6.38 1.08 2.28
CA SER A 469 -5.13 0.33 2.27
C SER A 469 -5.15 -0.88 3.20
N VAL A 470 -6.11 -0.98 4.13
CA VAL A 470 -6.21 -2.11 5.06
C VAL A 470 -6.77 -3.35 4.36
N THR A 471 -6.05 -4.47 4.44
CA THR A 471 -6.46 -5.75 3.81
C THR A 471 -7.28 -6.63 4.76
N GLY A 472 -7.01 -6.51 6.07
CA GLY A 472 -7.55 -7.40 7.10
C GLY A 472 -6.88 -8.77 7.16
N LEU A 473 -5.86 -9.02 6.32
CA LEU A 473 -5.00 -10.20 6.39
C LEU A 473 -3.95 -10.00 7.49
N PRO A 474 -3.43 -11.06 8.14
CA PRO A 474 -2.35 -10.93 9.13
C PRO A 474 -0.96 -10.72 8.49
N VAL A 475 -0.89 -10.23 7.26
CA VAL A 475 0.33 -9.98 6.49
C VAL A 475 0.20 -8.68 5.69
N HIS A 476 1.31 -7.98 5.49
CA HIS A 476 1.37 -6.94 4.46
C HIS A 476 1.43 -7.58 3.08
N VAL A 477 0.77 -6.96 2.11
CA VAL A 477 0.72 -7.45 0.73
C VAL A 477 1.14 -6.35 -0.24
N SER A 478 2.25 -6.57 -0.92
CA SER A 478 2.73 -5.78 -2.04
C SER A 478 2.37 -6.44 -3.35
N GLY A 479 2.12 -5.64 -4.37
CA GLY A 479 1.93 -6.10 -5.73
C GLY A 479 2.17 -4.98 -6.72
N PHE A 480 2.43 -5.36 -7.97
CA PHE A 480 2.41 -4.43 -9.10
C PHE A 480 0.98 -3.97 -9.37
N PHE A 481 0.38 -3.20 -8.46
CA PHE A 481 -1.03 -2.82 -8.55
C PHE A 481 -1.22 -1.61 -9.46
N GLY A 482 -2.28 -1.65 -10.28
CA GLY A 482 -2.84 -0.45 -10.88
C GLY A 482 -3.45 0.44 -9.80
N LEU A 483 -2.98 1.68 -9.67
CA LEU A 483 -3.47 2.64 -8.67
C LEU A 483 -4.41 3.67 -9.29
N THR A 484 -5.23 4.30 -8.44
CA THR A 484 -6.03 5.47 -8.78
C THR A 484 -5.13 6.65 -9.17
N ASP A 485 -5.66 7.65 -9.88
CA ASP A 485 -4.85 8.76 -10.42
C ASP A 485 -4.13 9.56 -9.34
N ASN A 486 -4.68 9.63 -8.12
CA ASN A 486 -4.02 10.27 -6.97
C ASN A 486 -3.00 9.35 -6.25
N ARG A 487 -2.83 8.11 -6.74
CA ARG A 487 -1.99 7.03 -6.20
C ARG A 487 -2.22 6.69 -4.72
N ARG A 488 -3.42 6.98 -4.19
CA ARG A 488 -3.76 6.69 -2.79
C ARG A 488 -4.38 5.32 -2.57
N SER A 489 -4.92 4.70 -3.63
CA SER A 489 -5.59 3.41 -3.53
C SER A 489 -5.47 2.54 -4.78
N ILE A 490 -5.70 1.25 -4.59
CA ILE A 490 -5.75 0.25 -5.65
C ILE A 490 -7.01 0.48 -6.49
N LYS A 491 -6.88 0.43 -7.82
CA LYS A 491 -8.05 0.43 -8.73
C LYS A 491 -8.79 -0.88 -8.62
N TRP A 492 -10.09 -0.79 -8.37
CA TRP A 492 -10.98 -1.95 -8.29
C TRP A 492 -12.00 -1.90 -9.42
N ARG A 493 -12.48 -3.05 -9.87
CA ARG A 493 -13.59 -3.07 -10.82
C ARG A 493 -14.86 -2.60 -10.12
N GLU A 494 -15.49 -1.62 -10.74
CA GLU A 494 -16.80 -1.08 -10.40
C GLU A 494 -17.78 -1.36 -11.54
N VAL A 495 -19.08 -1.24 -11.27
CA VAL A 495 -20.15 -1.66 -12.20
C VAL A 495 -20.07 -0.91 -13.54
N ASP A 496 -19.68 0.35 -13.50
CA ASP A 496 -19.52 1.27 -14.63
C ASP A 496 -18.10 1.25 -15.23
N GLN A 497 -17.09 0.74 -14.51
CA GLN A 497 -15.67 0.70 -14.91
C GLN A 497 -15.13 -0.73 -15.10
N TRP A 498 -15.99 -1.70 -15.37
CA TRP A 498 -15.61 -3.12 -15.48
C TRP A 498 -14.58 -3.42 -16.58
N ARG A 499 -14.38 -2.51 -17.53
CA ARG A 499 -13.40 -2.63 -18.64
C ARG A 499 -12.04 -2.00 -18.35
N ASP A 500 -11.80 -1.40 -17.18
CA ASP A 500 -10.47 -0.87 -16.85
C ASP A 500 -9.44 -2.02 -16.80
N PRO A 501 -8.44 -2.05 -17.69
CA PRO A 501 -7.48 -3.16 -17.76
C PRO A 501 -6.61 -3.26 -16.50
N ALA A 502 -6.29 -2.14 -15.84
CA ALA A 502 -5.50 -2.11 -14.62
C ALA A 502 -6.29 -2.63 -13.42
N ALA A 503 -7.61 -2.38 -13.39
CA ALA A 503 -8.49 -2.96 -12.38
C ALA A 503 -8.67 -4.48 -12.55
N LEU A 504 -8.79 -4.96 -13.80
CA LEU A 504 -8.81 -6.39 -14.11
C LEU A 504 -7.49 -7.07 -13.75
N TRP A 505 -6.36 -6.44 -14.07
CA TRP A 505 -5.03 -6.90 -13.65
C TRP A 505 -4.95 -7.12 -12.14
N ASN A 506 -5.42 -6.16 -11.34
CA ASN A 506 -5.42 -6.28 -9.87
C ASN A 506 -6.27 -7.46 -9.38
N GLU A 507 -7.44 -7.68 -9.97
CA GLU A 507 -8.30 -8.83 -9.66
C GLU A 507 -7.57 -10.15 -9.96
N LEU A 508 -6.93 -10.24 -11.12
CA LEU A 508 -6.17 -11.43 -11.51
C LEU A 508 -4.95 -11.67 -10.61
N LEU A 509 -4.23 -10.64 -10.16
CA LEU A 509 -3.15 -10.79 -9.18
C LEU A 509 -3.66 -11.41 -7.86
N ILE A 510 -4.77 -10.90 -7.36
CA ILE A 510 -5.39 -11.32 -6.09
C ILE A 510 -5.89 -12.76 -6.16
N VAL A 511 -6.43 -13.16 -7.30
CA VAL A 511 -6.98 -14.50 -7.48
C VAL A 511 -5.92 -15.52 -7.87
N ASN A 512 -4.89 -15.15 -8.64
CA ASN A 512 -3.97 -16.11 -9.27
C ASN A 512 -2.55 -16.15 -8.67
N ILE A 513 -2.05 -15.04 -8.12
CA ILE A 513 -0.63 -14.94 -7.73
C ILE A 513 -0.50 -14.84 -6.20
N ILE A 514 -1.20 -13.88 -5.57
CA ILE A 514 -1.14 -13.64 -4.13
C ILE A 514 -1.40 -14.91 -3.30
N PRO A 515 -2.40 -15.77 -3.59
CA PRO A 515 -2.65 -16.96 -2.78
C PRO A 515 -1.48 -17.94 -2.79
N ARG A 516 -0.75 -18.06 -3.90
CA ARG A 516 0.36 -19.02 -4.04
C ARG A 516 1.61 -18.51 -3.31
N ALA A 517 1.91 -17.22 -3.44
CA ALA A 517 2.97 -16.60 -2.64
C ALA A 517 2.65 -16.69 -1.13
N TYR A 518 1.38 -16.54 -0.75
CA TYR A 518 0.98 -16.63 0.66
C TYR A 518 1.08 -18.06 1.18
N PHE A 519 0.67 -19.03 0.37
CA PHE A 519 0.90 -20.44 0.65
C PHE A 519 2.40 -20.73 0.89
N THR A 520 3.28 -20.27 0.00
CA THR A 520 4.74 -20.43 0.17
C THR A 520 5.24 -19.80 1.47
N LEU A 521 4.77 -18.60 1.82
CA LEU A 521 5.13 -17.94 3.07
C LEU A 521 4.75 -18.79 4.30
N ILE A 522 3.52 -19.30 4.36
CA ILE A 522 3.06 -20.12 5.49
C ILE A 522 3.83 -21.44 5.57
N MET A 523 4.07 -22.10 4.44
CA MET A 523 4.88 -23.32 4.39
C MET A 523 6.32 -23.05 4.84
N GLU A 524 6.89 -21.91 4.49
CA GLU A 524 8.22 -21.50 4.93
C GLU A 524 8.27 -21.21 6.44
N VAL A 525 7.23 -20.60 7.01
CA VAL A 525 7.09 -20.44 8.47
C VAL A 525 7.14 -21.81 9.15
N ILE A 526 6.33 -22.77 8.68
CA ILE A 526 6.28 -24.13 9.23
C ILE A 526 7.65 -24.81 9.11
N ARG A 527 8.29 -24.72 7.94
CA ARG A 527 9.62 -25.30 7.69
C ARG A 527 10.67 -24.70 8.62
N ARG A 528 10.66 -23.38 8.85
CA ARG A 528 11.60 -22.71 9.78
C ARG A 528 11.37 -23.17 11.22
N VAL A 529 10.11 -23.27 11.67
CA VAL A 529 9.78 -23.82 13.00
C VAL A 529 10.25 -25.27 13.16
N GLN A 530 10.22 -26.08 12.09
CA GLN A 530 10.70 -27.47 12.13
C GLN A 530 12.23 -27.59 12.15
N THR A 531 12.94 -26.65 11.53
CA THR A 531 14.38 -26.80 11.22
C THR A 531 15.30 -25.91 12.04
N LYS A 532 14.87 -24.70 12.40
CA LYS A 532 15.61 -23.83 13.31
C LYS A 532 15.28 -24.29 14.73
N LYS A 533 16.31 -24.65 15.52
CA LYS A 533 16.12 -25.00 16.94
C LYS A 533 15.44 -23.82 17.64
N ASP A 534 14.60 -24.09 18.64
CA ASP A 534 13.71 -23.16 19.36
C ASP A 534 14.29 -21.80 19.81
N GLN A 535 15.60 -21.54 19.64
CA GLN A 535 16.27 -20.30 20.00
C GLN A 535 16.46 -19.32 18.83
N ASP A 536 16.40 -19.75 17.55
CA ASP A 536 16.78 -18.92 16.40
C ASP A 536 15.60 -18.39 15.56
N PHE A 537 14.40 -18.94 15.73
CA PHE A 537 13.19 -18.48 15.06
C PHE A 537 12.12 -18.10 16.09
N PRO A 538 11.53 -16.90 16.02
CA PRO A 538 10.75 -16.35 17.14
C PRO A 538 9.33 -16.90 17.27
N LEU A 539 8.83 -17.65 16.29
CA LEU A 539 7.48 -18.22 16.37
C LEU A 539 7.52 -19.66 16.89
N SER A 540 6.62 -19.96 17.82
CA SER A 540 6.33 -21.34 18.23
C SER A 540 5.47 -22.07 17.19
N PRO A 541 5.36 -23.40 17.23
CA PRO A 541 4.43 -24.15 16.38
C PRO A 541 2.98 -23.63 16.44
N LYS A 542 2.49 -23.27 17.64
CA LYS A 542 1.16 -22.65 17.79
C LYS A 542 1.11 -21.22 17.21
N GLY A 543 2.21 -20.47 17.31
CA GLY A 543 2.35 -19.13 16.74
C GLY A 543 2.20 -19.09 15.21
N THR A 544 2.49 -20.19 14.52
CA THR A 544 2.32 -20.27 13.04
C THR A 544 0.88 -20.01 12.57
N TYR A 545 -0.12 -20.32 13.38
CA TYR A 545 -1.52 -20.07 13.06
C TYR A 545 -1.85 -18.57 13.00
N GLN A 546 -1.01 -17.70 13.56
CA GLN A 546 -1.16 -16.25 13.42
C GLN A 546 -0.89 -15.78 11.99
N ALA A 547 -0.19 -16.58 11.18
CA ALA A 547 -0.01 -16.30 9.76
C ALA A 547 -1.25 -16.64 8.91
N TRP A 548 -2.21 -17.38 9.45
CA TRP A 548 -3.43 -17.78 8.72
C TRP A 548 -4.48 -16.67 8.73
N PRO A 549 -5.19 -16.44 7.62
CA PRO A 549 -6.21 -15.42 7.55
C PRO A 549 -7.44 -15.77 8.40
N ASP A 550 -7.94 -14.79 9.16
CA ASP A 550 -9.23 -14.88 9.85
C ASP A 550 -10.35 -14.45 8.89
N LEU A 551 -11.25 -15.40 8.58
CA LEU A 551 -12.37 -15.23 7.64
C LEU A 551 -13.27 -14.01 7.96
N HIS A 552 -13.35 -13.61 9.22
CA HIS A 552 -14.19 -12.50 9.67
C HIS A 552 -13.47 -11.14 9.62
N ARG A 553 -12.14 -11.12 9.57
CA ARG A 553 -11.33 -9.89 9.55
C ARG A 553 -10.97 -9.45 8.13
N VAL A 554 -10.86 -10.39 7.18
CA VAL A 554 -10.50 -10.07 5.79
C VAL A 554 -11.53 -9.16 5.11
N LYS A 555 -11.06 -8.04 4.55
CA LYS A 555 -11.90 -7.07 3.84
C LYS A 555 -12.45 -7.65 2.54
N SER A 556 -13.62 -7.18 2.10
CA SER A 556 -14.37 -7.73 0.96
C SER A 556 -13.55 -7.90 -0.32
N ARG A 557 -12.77 -6.87 -0.70
CA ARG A 557 -11.90 -6.88 -1.89
C ARG A 557 -10.77 -7.92 -1.83
N TRP A 558 -10.39 -8.37 -0.63
CA TRP A 558 -9.31 -9.32 -0.38
C TRP A 558 -9.79 -10.75 -0.09
N LYS A 559 -11.09 -10.96 0.11
CA LYS A 559 -11.69 -12.29 0.28
C LYS A 559 -11.37 -13.29 -0.84
N PRO A 560 -11.23 -12.89 -2.12
CA PRO A 560 -10.87 -13.84 -3.18
C PRO A 560 -9.53 -14.57 -2.96
N VAL A 561 -8.65 -14.05 -2.10
CA VAL A 561 -7.39 -14.73 -1.72
C VAL A 561 -7.65 -16.03 -0.94
N LEU A 562 -8.74 -16.06 -0.16
CA LEU A 562 -8.97 -17.09 0.87
C LEU A 562 -9.15 -18.48 0.26
N GLN A 563 -10.04 -18.63 -0.72
CA GLN A 563 -10.40 -19.96 -1.23
C GLN A 563 -9.20 -20.70 -1.85
N PRO A 564 -8.41 -20.12 -2.78
CA PRO A 564 -7.26 -20.83 -3.35
C PRO A 564 -6.19 -21.13 -2.29
N LEU A 565 -5.91 -20.17 -1.40
CA LEU A 565 -4.92 -20.34 -0.33
C LEU A 565 -5.29 -21.50 0.61
N LEU A 566 -6.52 -21.50 1.11
CA LEU A 566 -6.97 -22.49 2.09
C LEU A 566 -7.10 -23.88 1.48
N GLN A 567 -7.53 -23.97 0.22
CA GLN A 567 -7.59 -25.23 -0.51
C GLN A 567 -6.21 -25.88 -0.63
N ASP A 568 -5.15 -25.11 -0.91
CA ASP A 568 -3.79 -25.62 -1.03
C ASP A 568 -3.20 -25.96 0.34
N LEU A 569 -3.42 -25.12 1.36
CA LEU A 569 -2.94 -25.35 2.73
C LEU A 569 -3.50 -26.63 3.34
N LEU A 570 -4.81 -26.88 3.21
CA LEU A 570 -5.47 -28.04 3.82
C LEU A 570 -5.05 -29.39 3.21
N GLN A 571 -4.33 -29.38 2.09
CA GLN A 571 -3.73 -30.58 1.51
C GLN A 571 -2.36 -30.93 2.14
N GLN A 572 -1.75 -30.00 2.87
CA GLN A 572 -0.41 -30.14 3.45
C GLN A 572 -0.44 -30.48 4.95
N GLN A 573 0.73 -30.84 5.50
CA GLN A 573 0.92 -31.08 6.94
C GLN A 573 1.03 -29.76 7.71
N VAL A 574 -0.12 -29.13 7.94
CA VAL A 574 -0.19 -27.76 8.50
C VAL A 574 -0.87 -27.70 9.86
N ILE A 575 -1.30 -28.84 10.40
CA ILE A 575 -1.88 -28.93 11.74
C ILE A 575 -0.82 -29.46 12.70
N TYR A 576 -0.55 -28.71 13.77
CA TYR A 576 0.39 -29.13 14.80
C TYR A 576 -0.35 -29.94 15.88
N SER A 577 -0.04 -31.23 15.97
CA SER A 577 -0.64 -32.12 16.95
C SER A 577 -0.08 -31.88 18.34
N LEU A 578 -0.87 -32.21 19.36
CA LEU A 578 -0.44 -32.22 20.77
C LEU A 578 0.66 -33.27 21.02
N SER A 579 0.89 -34.18 20.07
CA SER A 579 1.99 -35.13 20.05
C SER A 579 3.25 -34.56 19.39
N GLN A 580 3.30 -33.24 19.16
CA GLN A 580 4.43 -32.49 18.61
C GLN A 580 4.80 -32.83 17.15
N ASN A 581 3.81 -33.23 16.34
CA ASN A 581 4.03 -33.52 14.92
C ASN A 581 3.17 -32.62 14.03
N TRP A 582 3.69 -32.31 12.84
CA TRP A 582 2.90 -31.68 11.78
C TRP A 582 2.15 -32.75 11.00
N ILE A 583 0.84 -32.58 10.89
CA ILE A 583 -0.08 -33.57 10.30
C ILE A 583 -1.09 -32.88 9.38
N ARG A 584 -1.75 -33.67 8.53
CA ARG A 584 -2.85 -33.18 7.68
C ARG A 584 -4.13 -33.02 8.49
N ALA A 585 -5.04 -32.17 8.01
CA ALA A 585 -6.31 -31.90 8.71
C ALA A 585 -7.22 -33.14 8.82
N ASP A 586 -7.15 -34.07 7.86
CA ASP A 586 -7.91 -35.33 7.85
C ASP A 586 -7.34 -36.42 8.78
N GLU A 587 -6.08 -36.26 9.21
CA GLU A 587 -5.40 -37.12 10.18
C GLU A 587 -5.66 -36.70 11.63
N ALA A 588 -6.07 -35.45 11.84
CA ALA A 588 -6.26 -34.84 13.15
C ALA A 588 -7.63 -35.17 13.78
N VAL A 589 -7.64 -35.23 15.10
CA VAL A 589 -8.85 -35.20 15.93
C VAL A 589 -8.81 -33.92 16.74
N PHE A 590 -9.68 -32.98 16.39
CA PHE A 590 -9.66 -31.63 16.96
C PHE A 590 -10.31 -31.59 18.34
N SER A 591 -9.59 -31.04 19.32
CA SER A 591 -10.05 -30.85 20.69
C SER A 591 -10.45 -29.40 20.91
N GLU A 592 -11.70 -29.19 21.31
CA GLU A 592 -12.23 -27.93 21.85
C GLU A 592 -12.16 -27.86 23.38
N LEU A 593 -11.59 -28.90 24.01
CA LEU A 593 -11.46 -28.95 25.46
C LEU A 593 -10.48 -27.89 25.92
N ASP A 594 -10.99 -26.89 26.62
CA ASP A 594 -10.19 -25.83 27.20
C ASP A 594 -9.30 -26.44 28.29
N ILE A 595 -8.00 -26.21 28.18
CA ILE A 595 -7.02 -26.63 29.20
C ILE A 595 -7.00 -25.58 30.34
N GLU A 596 -7.50 -24.36 30.08
CA GLU A 596 -7.39 -23.21 30.99
C GLU A 596 -8.61 -23.00 31.91
N GLU A 597 -9.74 -23.67 31.66
CA GLU A 597 -10.90 -23.62 32.58
C GLU A 597 -10.81 -24.71 33.68
N GLN A 598 -11.68 -24.62 34.70
CA GLN A 598 -11.73 -25.41 35.95
C GLN A 598 -11.82 -26.96 35.80
N ARG A 599 -11.54 -27.52 34.62
CA ARG A 599 -11.54 -28.95 34.26
C ARG A 599 -10.26 -29.39 33.54
N GLU A 600 -9.13 -28.74 33.82
CA GLU A 600 -7.79 -29.10 33.29
C GLU A 600 -7.49 -30.60 33.43
N ASP A 601 -7.82 -31.20 34.58
CA ASP A 601 -7.61 -32.62 34.86
C ASP A 601 -8.36 -33.55 33.88
N ILE A 602 -9.59 -33.20 33.49
CA ILE A 602 -10.39 -34.00 32.56
C ILE A 602 -9.84 -33.87 31.15
N SER A 603 -9.58 -32.63 30.72
CA SER A 603 -9.02 -32.33 29.40
C SER A 603 -7.70 -33.07 29.19
N ALA A 604 -6.79 -32.98 30.18
CA ALA A 604 -5.49 -33.65 30.14
C ALA A 604 -5.64 -35.18 30.06
N VAL A 605 -6.51 -35.79 30.87
CA VAL A 605 -6.72 -37.25 30.87
C VAL A 605 -7.35 -37.74 29.57
N VAL A 606 -8.35 -37.04 29.04
CA VAL A 606 -9.00 -37.39 27.76
C VAL A 606 -7.99 -37.32 26.61
N ILE A 607 -7.22 -36.23 26.54
CA ILE A 607 -6.19 -36.03 25.51
C ILE A 607 -5.11 -37.11 25.63
N SER A 608 -4.56 -37.32 26.82
CA SER A 608 -3.52 -38.32 27.09
C SER A 608 -3.98 -39.73 26.72
N TYR A 609 -5.22 -40.09 27.10
CA TYR A 609 -5.79 -41.38 26.74
C TYR A 609 -5.92 -41.55 25.22
N LEU A 610 -6.49 -40.57 24.52
CA LEU A 610 -6.62 -40.65 23.05
C LEU A 610 -5.24 -40.77 22.37
N GLN A 611 -4.25 -39.99 22.81
CA GLN A 611 -2.88 -40.08 22.31
C GLN A 611 -2.25 -41.45 22.57
N SER A 612 -2.50 -42.06 23.73
CA SER A 612 -2.00 -43.41 24.07
C SER A 612 -2.51 -44.51 23.12
N THR A 613 -3.62 -44.26 22.43
CA THR A 613 -4.19 -45.17 21.42
C THR A 613 -3.66 -44.93 20.01
N GLY A 614 -2.71 -44.00 19.84
CA GLY A 614 -2.12 -43.64 18.55
C GLY A 614 -2.89 -42.56 17.77
N MET A 615 -3.96 -41.99 18.34
CA MET A 615 -4.72 -40.91 17.70
C MET A 615 -3.94 -39.60 17.78
N GLN A 616 -3.93 -38.84 16.68
CA GLN A 616 -3.32 -37.51 16.66
C GLN A 616 -4.34 -36.45 17.07
N VAL A 617 -4.29 -36.04 18.32
CA VAL A 617 -5.14 -34.96 18.84
C VAL A 617 -4.49 -33.62 18.53
N ALA A 618 -5.26 -32.65 18.03
CA ALA A 618 -4.79 -31.29 17.78
C ALA A 618 -5.72 -30.26 18.42
N ALA A 619 -5.16 -29.15 18.88
CA ALA A 619 -5.92 -27.99 19.36
C ALA A 619 -5.50 -26.78 18.53
N VAL A 620 -6.49 -26.10 17.93
CA VAL A 620 -6.26 -24.97 17.04
C VAL A 620 -7.06 -23.75 17.51
N PRO A 621 -6.60 -22.51 17.22
CA PRO A 621 -7.38 -21.32 17.54
C PRO A 621 -8.74 -21.29 16.84
N ALA A 622 -9.71 -20.59 17.44
CA ALA A 622 -11.09 -20.47 16.91
C ALA A 622 -11.15 -19.98 15.45
N ALA A 623 -10.24 -19.09 15.03
CA ALA A 623 -10.15 -18.63 13.65
C ALA A 623 -9.83 -19.78 12.66
N ILE A 624 -8.96 -20.72 13.06
CA ILE A 624 -8.61 -21.90 12.26
C ILE A 624 -9.75 -22.91 12.28
N GLU A 625 -10.44 -23.05 13.42
CA GLU A 625 -11.63 -23.90 13.50
C GLU A 625 -12.73 -23.42 12.54
N ALA A 626 -12.97 -22.11 12.47
CA ALA A 626 -13.91 -21.52 11.51
C ALA A 626 -13.50 -21.79 10.05
N VAL A 627 -12.19 -21.73 9.76
CA VAL A 627 -11.63 -22.12 8.45
C VAL A 627 -11.94 -23.58 8.13
N LEU A 628 -11.63 -24.50 9.04
CA LEU A 628 -11.88 -25.92 8.89
C LEU A 628 -13.38 -26.18 8.66
N ALA A 629 -14.25 -25.70 9.55
CA ALA A 629 -15.70 -25.89 9.44
C ALA A 629 -16.26 -25.40 8.08
N THR A 630 -15.74 -24.30 7.55
CA THR A 630 -16.19 -23.73 6.27
C THR A 630 -15.69 -24.52 5.05
N HIS A 631 -14.46 -25.05 5.10
CA HIS A 631 -13.79 -25.63 3.93
C HIS A 631 -13.71 -27.16 3.92
N THR A 632 -14.04 -27.83 5.03
CA THR A 632 -14.01 -29.30 5.16
C THR A 632 -15.41 -29.89 5.38
N SER A 633 -16.45 -29.33 4.76
CA SER A 633 -17.83 -29.84 4.90
C SER A 633 -18.09 -31.16 4.16
N GLY A 634 -19.04 -31.96 4.68
CA GLY A 634 -19.54 -33.17 4.03
C GLY A 634 -18.63 -34.39 4.21
N PRO A 635 -18.24 -35.13 3.14
CA PRO A 635 -17.43 -36.35 3.28
C PRO A 635 -16.01 -36.10 3.85
N ASN A 636 -15.58 -34.84 3.90
CA ASN A 636 -14.29 -34.41 4.43
C ASN A 636 -14.40 -33.81 5.84
N GLU A 637 -15.52 -34.01 6.55
CA GLU A 637 -15.73 -33.47 7.89
C GLU A 637 -14.62 -33.89 8.85
N VAL A 638 -14.00 -32.89 9.48
CA VAL A 638 -12.91 -33.12 10.43
C VAL A 638 -13.43 -33.79 11.70
N LYS A 639 -12.66 -34.73 12.24
CA LYS A 639 -13.03 -35.45 13.47
C LYS A 639 -12.85 -34.54 14.67
N LYS A 640 -13.82 -34.53 15.58
CA LYS A 640 -13.75 -33.79 16.84
C LYS A 640 -13.73 -34.72 18.04
N VAL A 641 -13.03 -34.31 19.10
CA VAL A 641 -13.09 -34.97 20.41
C VAL A 641 -14.51 -34.84 20.93
N SER A 642 -15.17 -35.98 21.14
CA SER A 642 -16.54 -36.03 21.66
C SER A 642 -16.69 -37.17 22.66
N PRO A 643 -17.66 -37.08 23.59
CA PRO A 643 -18.01 -38.18 24.48
C PRO A 643 -18.24 -39.50 23.72
N HIS A 644 -18.94 -39.43 22.58
CA HIS A 644 -19.17 -40.60 21.73
C HIS A 644 -17.88 -41.21 21.19
N LEU A 645 -16.97 -40.39 20.65
CA LEU A 645 -15.67 -40.86 20.15
C LEU A 645 -14.87 -41.55 21.27
N VAL A 646 -14.77 -40.92 22.45
CA VAL A 646 -14.04 -41.49 23.59
C VAL A 646 -14.65 -42.83 24.00
N ARG A 647 -15.98 -42.95 24.07
CA ARG A 647 -16.65 -44.24 24.35
C ARG A 647 -16.32 -45.32 23.31
N GLN A 648 -16.29 -44.97 22.02
CA GLN A 648 -15.93 -45.92 20.96
C GLN A 648 -14.47 -46.39 21.09
N VAL A 649 -13.55 -45.48 21.39
CA VAL A 649 -12.13 -45.78 21.57
C VAL A 649 -11.93 -46.68 22.80
N ILE A 650 -12.58 -46.38 23.92
CA ILE A 650 -12.53 -47.22 25.13
C ILE A 650 -13.08 -48.62 24.87
N ARG A 651 -14.17 -48.74 24.11
CA ARG A 651 -14.73 -50.05 23.74
C ARG A 651 -13.74 -50.88 22.91
N LYS A 652 -12.96 -50.23 22.04
CA LYS A 652 -11.99 -50.89 21.15
C LYS A 652 -10.66 -51.21 21.84
N CYS A 653 -10.10 -50.25 22.57
CA CYS A 653 -8.73 -50.30 23.08
C CYS A 653 -8.65 -50.67 24.57
N ARG A 654 -9.77 -50.57 25.30
CA ARG A 654 -9.87 -50.61 26.78
C ARG A 654 -9.01 -49.53 27.44
N HIS A 655 -9.25 -49.27 28.73
CA HIS A 655 -8.42 -48.37 29.54
C HIS A 655 -7.75 -49.16 30.66
N LYS A 656 -6.42 -49.07 30.72
CA LYS A 656 -5.56 -49.83 31.66
C LYS A 656 -4.92 -48.95 32.75
N GLY A 657 -5.26 -47.67 32.77
CA GLY A 657 -4.72 -46.72 33.75
C GLY A 657 -5.42 -46.83 35.12
N PRO A 658 -5.02 -45.98 36.09
CA PRO A 658 -5.56 -45.98 37.43
C PRO A 658 -7.05 -45.62 37.49
N SER A 659 -7.72 -46.02 38.58
CA SER A 659 -9.14 -45.76 38.84
C SER A 659 -9.50 -44.27 38.75
N GLN A 660 -8.60 -43.37 39.16
CA GLN A 660 -8.81 -41.94 39.09
C GLN A 660 -8.97 -41.43 37.64
N GLU A 661 -8.15 -41.92 36.70
CA GLU A 661 -8.31 -41.59 35.27
C GLU A 661 -9.63 -42.12 34.72
N LYS A 662 -10.04 -43.33 35.14
CA LYS A 662 -11.33 -43.92 34.73
C LYS A 662 -12.51 -43.05 35.17
N LEU A 663 -12.44 -42.47 36.36
CA LEU A 663 -13.48 -41.56 36.87
C LEU A 663 -13.52 -40.24 36.09
N LEU A 664 -12.37 -39.68 35.73
CA LEU A 664 -12.30 -38.45 34.92
C LEU A 664 -12.78 -38.70 33.48
N LEU A 665 -12.40 -39.83 32.88
CA LEU A 665 -12.95 -40.28 31.59
C LEU A 665 -14.45 -40.53 31.68
N LEU A 666 -14.94 -41.14 32.77
CA LEU A 666 -16.35 -41.35 33.01
C LEU A 666 -17.09 -40.00 33.06
N GLU A 667 -16.60 -39.03 33.84
CA GLU A 667 -17.20 -37.69 33.91
C GLU A 667 -17.29 -37.04 32.53
N PHE A 668 -16.22 -37.14 31.72
CA PHE A 668 -16.24 -36.62 30.35
C PHE A 668 -17.30 -37.31 29.48
N VAL A 669 -17.33 -38.65 29.46
CA VAL A 669 -18.25 -39.39 28.58
C VAL A 669 -19.71 -39.32 29.03
N LEU A 670 -19.99 -38.86 30.25
CA LEU A 670 -21.35 -38.61 30.74
C LEU A 670 -21.91 -37.24 30.31
N SER A 671 -21.06 -36.33 29.81
CA SER A 671 -21.44 -34.96 29.49
C SER A 671 -22.51 -34.82 28.40
N ASP A 672 -22.65 -35.82 27.51
CA ASP A 672 -23.69 -35.84 26.47
C ASP A 672 -24.96 -36.60 26.88
N SER A 673 -25.04 -37.07 28.13
CA SER A 673 -26.19 -37.81 28.68
C SER A 673 -26.57 -39.10 27.94
N CYS A 674 -25.69 -39.65 27.10
CA CYS A 674 -25.93 -40.91 26.36
C CYS A 674 -25.61 -42.14 27.21
N TYR A 675 -26.31 -42.32 28.33
CA TYR A 675 -25.99 -43.36 29.33
C TYR A 675 -26.09 -44.79 28.80
N SER A 676 -26.93 -45.05 27.78
CA SER A 676 -27.06 -46.37 27.15
C SER A 676 -25.75 -46.86 26.52
N ASP A 677 -24.90 -45.94 26.06
CA ASP A 677 -23.63 -46.25 25.40
C ASP A 677 -22.53 -46.67 26.38
N LEU A 678 -22.77 -46.57 27.70
CA LEU A 678 -21.84 -47.00 28.74
C LEU A 678 -21.79 -48.52 28.90
N MET A 679 -22.80 -49.24 28.41
CA MET A 679 -22.86 -50.69 28.54
C MET A 679 -21.64 -51.35 27.92
N GLY A 680 -20.92 -52.16 28.71
CA GLY A 680 -19.71 -52.85 28.27
C GLY A 680 -18.42 -52.03 28.38
N LEU A 681 -18.45 -50.80 28.90
CA LEU A 681 -17.24 -50.01 29.18
C LEU A 681 -16.73 -50.27 30.59
N GLU A 682 -15.41 -50.47 30.74
CA GLU A 682 -14.71 -50.67 32.03
C GLU A 682 -14.48 -49.34 32.79
N LEU A 683 -15.53 -48.50 32.89
CA LEU A 683 -15.48 -47.14 33.48
C LEU A 683 -16.32 -46.96 34.75
N LEU A 684 -17.33 -47.81 34.98
CA LEU A 684 -18.19 -47.71 36.16
C LEU A 684 -17.55 -48.43 37.36
N PRO A 685 -17.30 -47.73 38.48
CA PRO A 685 -16.76 -48.36 39.69
C PRO A 685 -17.83 -49.23 40.36
N LEU A 686 -17.43 -50.43 40.78
CA LEU A 686 -18.24 -51.32 41.60
C LEU A 686 -17.95 -51.12 43.09
N GLN A 687 -18.78 -51.69 43.95
CA GLN A 687 -18.60 -51.62 45.41
C GLN A 687 -17.28 -52.26 45.88
N ASP A 688 -16.75 -53.22 45.12
CA ASP A 688 -15.45 -53.86 45.36
C ASP A 688 -14.27 -53.06 44.77
N GLU A 689 -14.51 -51.82 44.35
CA GLU A 689 -13.55 -50.92 43.67
C GLU A 689 -13.04 -51.46 42.32
N THR A 690 -13.65 -52.51 41.78
CA THR A 690 -13.33 -53.04 40.45
C THR A 690 -14.17 -52.37 39.35
N PHE A 691 -13.71 -52.47 38.11
CA PHE A 691 -14.33 -51.85 36.93
C PHE A 691 -14.79 -52.92 35.92
N ASP A 692 -15.40 -54.00 36.41
CA ASP A 692 -15.79 -55.15 35.58
C ASP A 692 -17.20 -54.97 34.95
N PRO A 693 -17.29 -54.72 33.63
CA PRO A 693 -18.55 -54.50 32.94
C PRO A 693 -19.43 -55.73 32.88
N SER A 694 -18.88 -56.94 33.06
CA SER A 694 -19.68 -58.18 33.07
C SER A 694 -20.57 -58.31 34.31
N LYS A 695 -20.22 -57.60 35.39
CA LYS A 695 -21.00 -57.53 36.63
C LYS A 695 -22.10 -56.46 36.59
N LEU A 696 -22.12 -55.61 35.56
CA LEU A 696 -23.08 -54.52 35.39
C LEU A 696 -24.31 -55.00 34.60
N ALA A 697 -25.36 -55.41 35.33
CA ALA A 697 -26.68 -55.67 34.75
C ALA A 697 -27.56 -54.42 34.86
N MET A 698 -27.61 -53.59 33.82
CA MET A 698 -28.62 -52.52 33.75
C MET A 698 -29.97 -53.13 33.38
N LYS A 699 -30.86 -53.25 34.37
CA LYS A 699 -32.28 -53.52 34.10
C LYS A 699 -32.95 -52.21 33.70
N PRO A 700 -33.83 -52.19 32.68
CA PRO A 700 -34.69 -51.04 32.45
C PRO A 700 -35.47 -50.79 33.74
N ILE A 701 -35.40 -49.56 34.25
CA ILE A 701 -36.23 -49.14 35.38
C ILE A 701 -37.66 -49.04 34.85
N HIS A 702 -38.36 -50.17 34.78
CA HIS A 702 -39.81 -50.17 34.87
C HIS A 702 -40.14 -49.89 36.34
N GLU A 703 -40.69 -48.70 36.59
CA GLU A 703 -41.35 -48.28 37.84
C GLU A 703 -40.67 -48.72 39.15
N CYS A 704 -39.92 -47.79 39.76
CA CYS A 704 -39.56 -47.90 41.17
C CYS A 704 -40.83 -47.78 42.03
N THR A 705 -41.45 -48.91 42.36
CA THR A 705 -42.39 -49.04 43.48
C THR A 705 -41.70 -49.76 44.62
N TYR A 706 -41.06 -49.01 45.53
CA TYR A 706 -40.98 -49.37 46.94
C TYR A 706 -40.59 -48.15 47.77
N CYS A 707 -41.56 -47.61 48.50
CA CYS A 707 -41.46 -47.12 49.88
C CYS A 707 -42.82 -46.52 50.28
N ASP A 708 -43.74 -47.38 50.71
CA ASP A 708 -44.93 -46.99 51.48
C ASP A 708 -44.66 -47.24 52.98
N ILE A 709 -44.73 -46.19 53.80
CA ILE A 709 -45.12 -46.30 55.21
C ILE A 709 -46.23 -45.25 55.48
N LYS A 710 -47.47 -45.75 55.39
CA LYS A 710 -48.75 -45.42 56.06
C LYS A 710 -49.32 -43.98 56.06
N GLU A 711 -50.36 -43.84 55.21
CA GLU A 711 -51.71 -43.25 55.38
C GLU A 711 -52.03 -42.33 56.58
N ASN A 712 -52.67 -41.17 56.33
CA ASN A 712 -54.13 -41.12 56.18
C ASN A 712 -54.75 -39.77 55.68
N GLN A 713 -55.81 -39.92 54.87
CA GLN A 713 -56.93 -39.00 54.53
C GLN A 713 -56.79 -37.88 53.45
N ARG A 714 -57.39 -38.17 52.28
CA ARG A 714 -57.90 -37.28 51.20
C ARG A 714 -59.26 -36.65 51.61
N PRO A 715 -59.91 -35.68 50.89
CA PRO A 715 -59.71 -35.25 49.48
C PRO A 715 -59.88 -33.74 49.14
N THR A 716 -59.20 -33.25 48.09
CA THR A 716 -59.71 -32.49 46.90
C THR A 716 -58.59 -31.71 46.19
N ALA A 717 -58.75 -31.51 44.89
CA ALA A 717 -57.69 -31.29 43.89
C ALA A 717 -56.77 -30.07 44.09
N GLN A 718 -55.44 -30.26 43.99
CA GLN A 718 -54.45 -29.19 43.79
C GLN A 718 -53.27 -29.60 42.88
N LYS A 719 -52.85 -28.62 42.08
CA LYS A 719 -51.87 -28.65 40.99
C LYS A 719 -50.42 -28.82 41.47
N HIS A 720 -49.61 -29.46 40.64
CA HIS A 720 -48.15 -29.58 40.77
C HIS A 720 -47.44 -28.25 41.07
N SER A 721 -46.54 -28.27 42.05
CA SER A 721 -45.50 -27.25 42.28
C SER A 721 -44.21 -27.59 41.52
N PRO A 722 -43.40 -26.59 41.07
CA PRO A 722 -42.36 -26.76 40.06
C PRO A 722 -40.93 -26.88 40.60
N LYS A 723 -40.06 -27.33 39.69
CA LYS A 723 -38.59 -27.43 39.75
C LYS A 723 -37.93 -26.13 40.27
N LYS A 724 -36.88 -26.25 41.08
CA LYS A 724 -36.03 -25.13 41.51
C LYS A 724 -35.41 -24.42 40.30
N ILE A 725 -35.67 -23.12 40.23
CA ILE A 725 -35.34 -22.16 39.17
C ILE A 725 -33.92 -21.59 39.41
N LYS A 726 -33.12 -21.46 38.34
CA LYS A 726 -31.91 -20.61 38.33
C LYS A 726 -32.35 -19.16 38.56
N ILE A 727 -31.89 -18.54 39.65
CA ILE A 727 -32.15 -17.13 39.93
C ILE A 727 -31.26 -16.32 38.96
N HIS A 728 -31.81 -15.90 37.82
CA HIS A 728 -31.19 -14.89 36.99
C HIS A 728 -31.26 -13.55 37.72
N THR A 729 -30.14 -12.83 37.80
CA THR A 729 -30.14 -11.48 38.37
C THR A 729 -30.84 -10.53 37.39
N LEU A 730 -31.57 -9.52 37.90
CA LEU A 730 -32.29 -8.56 37.07
C LEU A 730 -31.43 -7.96 35.93
N PRO A 731 -30.14 -7.59 36.13
CA PRO A 731 -29.29 -7.06 35.06
C PRO A 731 -29.07 -8.03 33.88
N GLU A 732 -28.95 -9.33 34.13
CA GLU A 732 -28.78 -10.35 33.07
C GLU A 732 -30.04 -10.45 32.21
N ILE A 733 -31.21 -10.40 32.85
CA ILE A 733 -32.51 -10.43 32.17
C ILE A 733 -32.67 -9.19 31.28
N LEU A 734 -32.31 -8.00 31.79
CA LEU A 734 -32.38 -6.76 31.00
C LEU A 734 -31.45 -6.81 29.78
N LYS A 735 -30.24 -7.37 29.93
CA LYS A 735 -29.27 -7.55 28.82
C LYS A 735 -29.80 -8.52 27.77
N GLU A 736 -30.39 -9.64 28.18
CA GLU A 736 -31.00 -10.61 27.27
C GLU A 736 -32.16 -9.95 26.49
N VAL A 737 -33.02 -9.19 27.17
CA VAL A 737 -34.14 -8.48 26.52
C VAL A 737 -33.64 -7.46 25.50
N THR A 738 -32.59 -6.68 25.79
CA THR A 738 -31.98 -5.76 24.82
C THR A 738 -31.48 -6.50 23.58
N LEU A 739 -30.74 -7.60 23.76
CA LEU A 739 -30.22 -8.39 22.63
C LEU A 739 -31.34 -8.95 21.74
N VAL A 740 -32.42 -9.45 22.34
CA VAL A 740 -33.54 -10.01 21.58
C VAL A 740 -34.30 -8.90 20.83
N VAL A 741 -34.44 -7.69 21.40
CA VAL A 741 -35.07 -6.55 20.73
C VAL A 741 -34.22 -6.06 19.55
N GLU A 742 -32.90 -5.96 19.71
CA GLU A 742 -31.97 -5.59 18.64
C GLU A 742 -31.97 -6.62 17.50
N GLN A 743 -32.04 -7.92 17.81
CA GLN A 743 -32.19 -8.99 16.82
C GLN A 743 -33.53 -8.91 16.10
N ALA A 744 -34.63 -8.62 16.81
CA ALA A 744 -35.95 -8.49 16.21
C ALA A 744 -36.01 -7.34 15.19
N TRP A 745 -35.24 -6.27 15.38
CA TRP A 745 -35.17 -5.14 14.43
C TRP A 745 -34.39 -5.42 13.14
N LYS A 746 -33.64 -6.53 13.08
CA LYS A 746 -32.97 -7.02 11.86
C LYS A 746 -33.89 -7.86 10.97
N LEU A 747 -35.10 -8.18 11.43
CA LEU A 747 -36.06 -9.04 10.73
C LEU A 747 -37.17 -8.21 10.06
N PRO A 748 -37.88 -8.78 9.05
CA PRO A 748 -39.05 -8.15 8.45
C PRO A 748 -40.13 -7.80 9.49
N GLU A 749 -40.90 -6.74 9.23
CA GLU A 749 -41.86 -6.17 10.18
C GLU A 749 -42.85 -7.21 10.75
N THR A 750 -43.26 -8.18 9.95
CA THR A 750 -44.17 -9.27 10.34
C THR A 750 -43.56 -10.21 11.39
N GLU A 751 -42.28 -10.58 11.25
CA GLU A 751 -41.56 -11.43 12.20
C GLU A 751 -41.12 -10.65 13.44
N ARG A 752 -40.71 -9.38 13.26
CA ARG A 752 -40.43 -8.45 14.36
C ARG A 752 -41.63 -8.32 15.30
N LYS A 753 -42.83 -8.05 14.77
CA LYS A 753 -44.07 -7.93 15.56
C LYS A 753 -44.38 -9.21 16.33
N LYS A 754 -44.10 -10.40 15.77
CA LYS A 754 -44.29 -11.69 16.47
C LYS A 754 -43.31 -11.84 17.63
N MET A 755 -42.03 -11.53 17.45
CA MET A 755 -41.03 -11.61 18.52
C MET A 755 -41.32 -10.63 19.66
N ILE A 756 -41.66 -9.39 19.33
CA ILE A 756 -42.04 -8.37 20.33
C ILE A 756 -43.29 -8.79 21.10
N ARG A 757 -44.31 -9.34 20.42
CA ARG A 757 -45.51 -9.87 21.10
C ARG A 757 -45.18 -11.03 22.06
N ARG A 758 -44.22 -11.89 21.72
CA ARG A 758 -43.74 -12.97 22.61
C ARG A 758 -43.03 -12.41 23.84
N LEU A 759 -42.20 -11.37 23.70
CA LEU A 759 -41.55 -10.70 24.83
C LEU A 759 -42.57 -10.02 25.76
N TYR A 760 -43.54 -9.30 25.19
CA TYR A 760 -44.64 -8.72 25.95
C TYR A 760 -45.42 -9.77 26.73
N LEU A 761 -45.72 -10.92 26.11
CA LEU A 761 -46.43 -12.02 26.78
C LEU A 761 -45.59 -12.72 27.84
N LYS A 762 -44.26 -12.79 27.67
CA LYS A 762 -43.31 -13.41 28.62
C LYS A 762 -43.16 -12.55 29.87
N TRP A 763 -43.10 -11.22 29.73
CA TRP A 763 -42.77 -10.29 30.81
C TRP A 763 -43.92 -9.41 31.28
N HIS A 764 -45.17 -9.63 30.83
CA HIS A 764 -46.32 -8.86 31.30
C HIS A 764 -46.50 -8.98 32.83
N PRO A 765 -46.68 -7.88 33.58
CA PRO A 765 -46.89 -7.90 35.03
C PRO A 765 -48.05 -8.83 35.45
N ASP A 766 -49.20 -8.74 34.77
CA ASP A 766 -50.38 -9.59 35.06
C ASP A 766 -50.14 -11.10 34.88
N LYS A 767 -49.13 -11.50 34.08
CA LYS A 767 -48.79 -12.91 33.85
C LYS A 767 -47.68 -13.44 34.77
N ASN A 768 -47.08 -12.54 35.55
CA ASN A 768 -45.94 -12.82 36.43
C ASN A 768 -46.21 -12.33 37.86
N ALA A 769 -47.38 -12.65 38.41
CA ALA A 769 -47.81 -12.21 39.74
C ALA A 769 -46.87 -12.64 40.88
N GLU A 770 -46.10 -13.72 40.71
CA GLU A 770 -45.13 -14.22 41.68
C GLU A 770 -43.80 -13.45 41.70
N ASN A 771 -43.50 -12.66 40.66
CA ASN A 771 -42.26 -11.87 40.52
C ASN A 771 -42.59 -10.47 39.96
N LEU A 772 -43.60 -9.82 40.55
CA LEU A 772 -44.20 -8.59 40.02
C LEU A 772 -43.19 -7.46 39.82
N ASP A 773 -42.27 -7.27 40.76
CA ASP A 773 -41.27 -6.19 40.70
C ASP A 773 -40.27 -6.39 39.55
N ILE A 774 -39.76 -7.63 39.38
CA ILE A 774 -38.84 -8.00 38.30
C ILE A 774 -39.55 -7.89 36.95
N ALA A 775 -40.77 -8.42 36.84
CA ALA A 775 -41.54 -8.36 35.60
C ALA A 775 -41.87 -6.92 35.21
N THR A 776 -42.20 -6.05 36.18
CA THR A 776 -42.49 -4.63 35.94
C THR A 776 -41.25 -3.88 35.43
N GLU A 777 -40.09 -4.10 36.03
CA GLU A 777 -38.84 -3.48 35.58
C GLU A 777 -38.40 -3.98 34.20
N VAL A 778 -38.51 -5.29 33.95
CA VAL A 778 -38.18 -5.87 32.63
C VAL A 778 -39.16 -5.39 31.56
N PHE A 779 -40.45 -5.25 31.89
CA PHE A 779 -41.48 -4.74 30.98
C PHE A 779 -41.26 -3.27 30.64
N LYS A 780 -40.89 -2.44 31.62
CA LYS A 780 -40.54 -1.03 31.42
C LYS A 780 -39.29 -0.89 30.54
N HIS A 781 -38.27 -1.72 30.79
CA HIS A 781 -37.06 -1.77 29.94
C HIS A 781 -37.37 -2.19 28.51
N LEU A 782 -38.20 -3.22 28.32
CA LEU A 782 -38.66 -3.66 27.00
C LEU A 782 -39.36 -2.52 26.24
N GLN A 783 -40.24 -1.75 26.90
CA GLN A 783 -40.91 -0.60 26.29
C GLN A 783 -39.93 0.51 25.89
N ASN A 784 -38.96 0.81 26.75
CA ASN A 784 -37.92 1.81 26.46
C ASN A 784 -37.06 1.41 25.26
N GLU A 785 -36.69 0.13 25.19
CA GLU A 785 -35.84 -0.42 24.15
C GLU A 785 -36.56 -0.46 22.79
N ILE A 786 -37.85 -0.80 22.78
CA ILE A 786 -38.70 -0.68 21.59
C ILE A 786 -38.78 0.77 21.12
N ASN A 787 -39.05 1.72 22.02
CA ASN A 787 -39.10 3.15 21.69
C ASN A 787 -37.75 3.68 21.18
N ARG A 788 -36.63 3.17 21.71
CA ARG A 788 -35.26 3.49 21.26
C ARG A 788 -35.08 3.08 19.80
N MET A 789 -35.43 1.84 19.47
CA MET A 789 -35.30 1.28 18.12
C MET A 789 -36.26 1.92 17.11
N GLU A 790 -37.48 2.30 17.53
CA GLU A 790 -38.44 3.03 16.69
C GLU A 790 -37.93 4.44 16.33
N LYS A 791 -37.40 5.19 17.30
CA LYS A 791 -36.80 6.50 17.07
C LYS A 791 -35.59 6.44 16.15
N GLN A 792 -34.73 5.43 16.32
CA GLN A 792 -33.56 5.20 15.47
C GLN A 792 -33.98 4.90 14.02
N SER A 793 -35.02 4.08 13.82
CA SER A 793 -35.53 3.80 12.48
C SER A 793 -36.14 5.02 11.78
N LEU A 794 -36.73 5.96 12.54
CA LEU A 794 -37.26 7.22 12.00
C LEU A 794 -36.14 8.22 11.64
N SER A 795 -35.06 8.28 12.42
CA SER A 795 -33.88 9.10 12.08
C SER A 795 -33.14 8.57 10.86
N ASP A 796 -33.04 7.24 10.71
CA ASP A 796 -32.40 6.61 9.56
C ASP A 796 -33.22 6.80 8.28
N GLN A 797 -34.56 6.82 8.39
CA GLN A 797 -35.45 7.18 7.28
C GLN A 797 -35.36 8.67 6.90
N GLN A 798 -35.26 9.58 7.86
CA GLN A 798 -35.08 11.01 7.57
C GLN A 798 -33.71 11.34 6.96
N ASN A 799 -32.66 10.62 7.36
CA ASN A 799 -31.32 10.77 6.78
C ASN A 799 -31.23 10.20 5.35
N THR A 800 -31.92 9.09 5.08
CA THR A 800 -32.00 8.51 3.72
C THR A 800 -32.85 9.36 2.76
N ASP A 801 -33.95 9.97 3.24
CA ASP A 801 -34.75 10.92 2.47
C ASP A 801 -34.03 12.26 2.22
N ARG A 802 -33.18 12.73 3.15
CA ARG A 802 -32.31 13.91 2.95
C ARG A 802 -31.17 13.64 1.97
N ALA A 803 -30.64 12.41 1.93
CA ALA A 803 -29.62 12.02 0.97
C ALA A 803 -30.16 11.89 -0.46
N SER A 804 -31.45 11.54 -0.61
CA SER A 804 -32.11 11.37 -1.91
C SER A 804 -32.84 12.62 -2.43
N ARG A 805 -32.95 13.70 -1.63
CA ARG A 805 -33.49 15.01 -2.03
C ARG A 805 -32.44 16.15 -2.02
N ARG A 806 -31.26 15.94 -2.61
CA ARG A 806 -30.41 17.06 -3.02
C ARG A 806 -30.68 17.39 -4.51
N PRO A 807 -31.41 18.48 -4.82
CA PRO A 807 -31.33 19.06 -6.15
C PRO A 807 -29.99 19.79 -6.30
N PHE A 808 -29.40 19.69 -7.49
CA PHE A 808 -28.28 20.52 -7.93
C PHE A 808 -28.56 21.99 -7.59
N SER A 809 -27.68 22.58 -6.78
CA SER A 809 -27.67 24.01 -6.48
C SER A 809 -26.35 24.58 -6.97
N THR A 810 -26.41 25.27 -8.11
CA THR A 810 -25.42 26.22 -8.59
C THR A 810 -25.37 27.44 -7.66
N SER A 811 -24.17 27.79 -7.18
CA SER A 811 -23.81 29.13 -6.68
C SER A 811 -22.29 29.20 -6.62
N SER A 812 -21.62 29.80 -7.62
CA SER A 812 -21.22 31.21 -7.65
C SER A 812 -20.31 31.64 -6.50
N ALA A 813 -19.03 31.79 -6.86
CA ALA A 813 -18.10 32.86 -6.52
C ALA A 813 -18.36 33.69 -5.25
N ARG A 814 -17.45 33.57 -4.28
CA ARG A 814 -16.62 34.65 -3.72
C ARG A 814 -15.72 34.06 -2.62
N PHE A 815 -14.45 33.81 -2.95
CA PHE A 815 -13.22 34.30 -2.30
C PHE A 815 -12.02 33.55 -2.86
#